data_AF-A0A803SUB4-F1
#
_entry.id   AF-A0A803SUB4-F1
#
_cell.length_a   1.000
_cell.length_b   1.000
_cell.length_c   1.000
_cell.angle_alpha   90.00
_cell.angle_beta   90.00
_cell.angle_gamma   90.00
#
_symmetry.space_group_name_H-M   'P 1'
#
loop_
_entity.id
_entity.type
_entity.pdbx_description
1 polymer ?
#
loop_
_entity_poly.entity_id
_entity_poly.type
_entity_poly.pdbx_seq_one_letter_code
_entity_poly.pdbx_strand_id
1 'polypeptide(L)'
;MSDSEKEEEEEEEEAEEEEEPSAPSVPSVESEEEAELKSESESEPENPLDPIYALAPTINIQDESSIDVNSCPAFQCLDELFYAGGIPGTRVSELKAKYAFLHETLINLQESEIKLLQDAKRFTVEIELQEQELEKADQFPEGSTSELSRLRQQYLRYINEYKAIQEREYEIQYKLNSLREDKSIIEKEYKRIPKASEYEKKIKVLRESCEELRKEASQKRQEIRALKEDLSVRQKQLTKDQKELREILQKQEETKDELGCLQAIPIQLGKDMDKIHRKTQETEKKKMALQEEMQEIRDTLKKLEAKNDEVIKEKDNVMKEVEGKKALLDSKEREFFNLTKMFEMNKENEGSAIAERSILEMGLRNCTLAKQKLHDTLSRMQRERERDARNFKKMEMQLKIAQETLTQVKMHHERMLLEVEAVPKDDGSLLERRKELQKEVEIAKRNLSQEKTSTDIEGRILEQCIAEEDQLFKALEHYREGAANFIRLTQLKADEREQKSKDSLKAQVRLNNIIADIKTKDFEIREHKKKQRENLRQMKEFAKLYDIVRHERNKLVNLVHCARQKTNEIKEKVKMLDNETEILRSNVIIKERKLQKYQLKLSNNVKVKDSIQCDVRKLYQTLHEMKEKREQQLMDVERLTNMLTRIEEEMLQLRDKYERAVQRRNESGVQLIEREEETCICYEKINIQQMMSRNGDLEIGVMDEKIRFLRLKLSEKKRQIELSMKTLPLKRGLDADLVVLQIQFSQCKDKIKELEKQFTDPTGQKRARALPGKDPSQEELFKKIEEVISAIHPLREATIPNNSGQ
;
A
#
# COMPACT_ATOMS: atom_id res chain seq x y z
N MET A 1 55.81 -7.06 33.38
CA MET A 1 55.00 -5.83 33.39
C MET A 1 53.64 -6.26 32.84
N SER A 2 52.63 -6.59 33.65
CA SER A 2 52.16 -5.87 34.86
C SER A 2 51.58 -4.52 34.42
N ASP A 3 50.34 -4.12 34.74
CA ASP A 3 49.31 -4.59 35.69
C ASP A 3 47.91 -4.36 35.03
N SER A 4 46.80 -5.10 35.18
CA SER A 4 46.01 -5.69 36.29
C SER A 4 45.00 -4.73 36.97
N GLU A 5 43.71 -4.84 36.59
CA GLU A 5 42.45 -4.29 37.19
C GLU A 5 41.35 -4.53 36.11
N LYS A 6 40.23 -5.25 36.25
CA LYS A 6 39.51 -6.00 37.30
C LYS A 6 38.54 -5.22 38.22
N GLU A 7 37.24 -5.28 37.87
CA GLU A 7 36.00 -5.31 38.69
C GLU A 7 34.88 -5.74 37.71
N GLU A 8 34.33 -6.96 37.82
CA GLU A 8 33.07 -7.33 38.53
C GLU A 8 31.82 -6.86 37.77
N GLU A 9 31.10 -7.71 37.01
CA GLU A 9 30.29 -8.92 37.36
C GLU A 9 28.98 -8.60 38.10
N GLU A 10 27.86 -8.61 37.36
CA GLU A 10 26.52 -8.98 37.83
C GLU A 10 25.67 -9.34 36.59
N GLU A 11 25.37 -10.63 36.40
CA GLU A 11 24.40 -11.15 35.43
C GLU A 11 23.29 -11.87 36.21
N GLU A 12 22.01 -11.54 35.97
CA GLU A 12 20.87 -12.35 36.38
C GLU A 12 20.07 -12.76 35.13
N GLU A 13 20.05 -14.07 34.84
CA GLU A 13 19.10 -14.72 33.92
C GLU A 13 17.90 -15.27 34.72
N GLU A 14 17.04 -16.04 34.04
CA GLU A 14 15.86 -16.76 34.53
C GLU A 14 14.59 -15.92 34.80
N ALA A 15 13.40 -16.51 34.87
CA ALA A 15 12.66 -17.31 33.86
C ALA A 15 11.29 -17.71 34.45
N GLU A 16 10.21 -17.55 33.69
CA GLU A 16 8.88 -18.14 33.95
C GLU A 16 8.32 -18.52 32.55
N GLU A 17 8.44 -19.77 32.08
CA GLU A 17 7.71 -21.00 32.43
C GLU A 17 6.25 -21.05 31.94
N GLU A 18 5.95 -22.05 31.09
CA GLU A 18 4.62 -22.45 30.65
C GLU A 18 4.22 -23.75 31.37
N GLU A 19 3.02 -23.83 31.96
CA GLU A 19 2.38 -25.11 32.29
C GLU A 19 0.89 -25.15 31.91
N GLU A 20 0.52 -26.14 31.09
CA GLU A 20 -0.80 -26.78 31.17
C GLU A 20 -0.70 -27.96 32.15
N PRO A 21 -1.82 -28.39 32.78
CA PRO A 21 -2.13 -29.81 32.61
C PRO A 21 -3.60 -30.16 32.31
N SER A 22 -3.68 -31.22 31.51
CA SER A 22 -4.77 -32.15 31.21
C SER A 22 -5.96 -32.37 32.18
N ALA A 23 -7.09 -32.73 31.57
CA ALA A 23 -8.28 -33.36 32.18
C ALA A 23 -8.18 -34.93 32.10
N PRO A 24 -9.24 -35.76 32.35
CA PRO A 24 -10.57 -35.52 32.94
C PRO A 24 -10.99 -36.58 34.00
N SER A 25 -12.18 -36.45 34.61
CA SER A 25 -13.09 -37.60 34.92
C SER A 25 -14.41 -37.18 35.60
N VAL A 26 -15.43 -38.04 35.50
CA VAL A 26 -16.74 -37.94 36.18
C VAL A 26 -17.18 -39.37 36.55
N PRO A 27 -17.75 -39.58 37.75
CA PRO A 27 -18.92 -40.48 37.82
C PRO A 27 -20.08 -40.00 38.72
N SER A 28 -21.26 -40.29 38.19
CA SER A 28 -22.60 -40.48 38.78
C SER A 28 -22.64 -41.57 39.90
N VAL A 29 -23.65 -41.80 40.77
CA VAL A 29 -25.02 -41.24 41.03
C VAL A 29 -25.63 -41.94 42.29
N GLU A 30 -26.74 -41.42 42.87
CA GLU A 30 -27.69 -42.09 43.84
C GLU A 30 -27.14 -42.48 45.26
N SER A 31 -27.94 -42.62 46.35
CA SER A 31 -29.27 -42.07 46.73
C SER A 31 -29.61 -42.30 48.24
N GLU A 32 -30.70 -41.68 48.74
CA GLU A 32 -31.52 -42.01 49.95
C GLU A 32 -30.84 -42.08 51.36
N GLU A 33 -31.50 -42.04 52.55
CA GLU A 33 -32.89 -42.01 53.12
C GLU A 33 -32.77 -41.32 54.54
N GLU A 34 -33.73 -40.75 55.31
CA GLU A 34 -35.14 -40.28 55.18
C GLU A 34 -35.44 -39.25 56.34
N ALA A 35 -36.59 -39.31 57.05
CA ALA A 35 -36.94 -38.69 58.36
C ALA A 35 -36.96 -37.13 58.45
N GLU A 36 -37.94 -36.35 57.96
CA GLU A 36 -39.44 -36.31 58.07
C GLU A 36 -40.02 -35.63 59.35
N LEU A 37 -41.18 -34.96 59.18
CA LEU A 37 -42.04 -34.18 60.13
C LEU A 37 -41.62 -32.71 60.42
N LYS A 38 -42.31 -31.64 59.95
CA LYS A 38 -43.73 -31.19 60.03
C LYS A 38 -44.11 -30.65 61.45
N SER A 39 -44.84 -29.53 61.62
CA SER A 39 -45.67 -28.73 60.69
C SER A 39 -45.83 -27.23 61.06
N GLU A 40 -45.89 -26.38 60.02
CA GLU A 40 -46.79 -25.23 59.77
C GLU A 40 -47.54 -24.52 60.94
N SER A 41 -47.47 -23.17 61.00
CA SER A 41 -48.63 -22.28 60.80
C SER A 41 -48.28 -20.78 60.72
N GLU A 42 -49.02 -20.06 59.86
CA GLU A 42 -49.39 -18.61 59.88
C GLU A 42 -48.32 -17.50 60.02
N SER A 43 -48.11 -16.77 58.91
CA SER A 43 -48.01 -15.29 58.88
C SER A 43 -48.39 -14.79 57.47
N GLU A 44 -48.96 -13.58 57.36
CA GLU A 44 -49.36 -12.97 56.08
C GLU A 44 -48.17 -12.24 55.40
N PRO A 45 -48.19 -12.03 54.06
CA PRO A 45 -47.09 -11.38 53.35
C PRO A 45 -47.09 -9.86 53.56
N GLU A 46 -45.95 -9.32 54.01
CA GLU A 46 -45.71 -7.87 54.01
C GLU A 46 -45.50 -7.32 52.57
N ASN A 47 -45.55 -5.99 52.46
CA ASN A 47 -45.71 -5.27 51.21
C ASN A 47 -44.50 -5.34 50.25
N PRO A 48 -44.71 -5.11 48.94
CA PRO A 48 -43.64 -5.13 47.95
C PRO A 48 -42.66 -3.96 48.14
N LEU A 49 -41.37 -4.31 48.25
CA LEU A 49 -40.18 -3.53 47.89
C LEU A 49 -40.35 -2.00 47.82
N ASP A 50 -39.85 -1.31 48.85
CA ASP A 50 -39.69 0.14 48.84
C ASP A 50 -38.98 0.63 47.56
N PRO A 51 -39.38 1.78 46.98
CA PRO A 51 -38.60 2.44 45.96
C PRO A 51 -37.20 2.75 46.50
N ILE A 52 -36.15 2.46 45.72
CA ILE A 52 -34.77 2.81 46.09
C ILE A 52 -34.62 4.33 45.95
N TYR A 53 -35.00 5.05 47.01
CA TYR A 53 -34.60 6.43 47.21
C TYR A 53 -33.08 6.50 47.27
N ALA A 54 -32.48 7.25 46.35
CA ALA A 54 -31.08 7.62 46.46
C ALA A 54 -30.92 8.49 47.72
N LEU A 55 -30.41 7.89 48.80
CA LEU A 55 -30.02 8.61 50.02
C LEU A 55 -28.95 9.63 49.66
N ALA A 56 -29.37 10.89 49.52
CA ALA A 56 -28.46 12.01 49.32
C ALA A 56 -27.44 12.05 50.47
N PRO A 57 -26.14 12.29 50.21
CA PRO A 57 -25.14 12.35 51.26
C PRO A 57 -25.52 13.35 52.34
N THR A 58 -25.62 12.89 53.60
CA THR A 58 -25.96 13.71 54.76
C THR A 58 -24.76 14.57 55.20
N ILE A 59 -24.30 15.46 54.31
CA ILE A 59 -23.35 16.51 54.65
C ILE A 59 -24.07 17.52 55.54
N ASN A 60 -23.48 17.85 56.70
CA ASN A 60 -24.07 18.78 57.67
C ASN A 60 -23.83 20.25 57.24
N ILE A 61 -24.40 20.65 56.12
CA ILE A 61 -24.09 21.90 55.36
C ILE A 61 -24.29 23.20 56.17
N GLN A 62 -24.94 23.15 57.34
CA GLN A 62 -25.23 24.34 58.14
C GLN A 62 -24.02 24.91 58.91
N ASP A 63 -22.98 24.13 59.18
CA ASP A 63 -21.85 24.62 60.01
C ASP A 63 -20.82 25.43 59.20
N GLU A 64 -20.39 24.97 58.02
CA GLU A 64 -19.29 25.59 57.27
C GLU A 64 -19.69 26.87 56.51
N SER A 65 -20.95 27.03 56.15
CA SER A 65 -21.46 28.17 55.37
C SER A 65 -21.50 29.51 56.15
N SER A 66 -21.11 29.51 57.42
CA SER A 66 -21.15 30.66 58.33
C SER A 66 -19.78 31.23 58.74
N ILE A 67 -18.68 30.61 58.28
CA ILE A 67 -17.32 31.00 58.67
C ILE A 67 -16.89 32.27 57.91
N ASP A 68 -16.65 33.37 58.62
CA ASP A 68 -16.01 34.57 58.05
C ASP A 68 -14.63 34.18 57.50
N VAL A 69 -14.39 34.43 56.20
CA VAL A 69 -13.14 34.08 55.51
C VAL A 69 -11.91 34.63 56.23
N ASN A 70 -12.02 35.78 56.91
CA ASN A 70 -10.93 36.38 57.69
C ASN A 70 -10.59 35.60 58.97
N SER A 71 -11.55 34.84 59.50
CA SER A 71 -11.40 33.99 60.68
C SER A 71 -10.86 32.58 60.36
N CYS A 72 -10.82 32.19 59.08
CA CYS A 72 -10.40 30.87 58.65
C CYS A 72 -8.95 30.53 59.08
N PRO A 73 -8.66 29.30 59.56
CA PRO A 73 -7.29 28.87 59.87
C PRO A 73 -6.29 29.07 58.73
N ALA A 74 -6.73 28.97 57.47
CA ALA A 74 -5.87 29.24 56.31
C ALA A 74 -5.41 30.72 56.25
N PHE A 75 -6.25 31.67 56.65
CA PHE A 75 -5.87 33.08 56.76
C PHE A 75 -4.93 33.32 57.95
N GLN A 76 -5.17 32.66 59.09
CA GLN A 76 -4.33 32.74 60.28
C GLN A 76 -2.91 32.22 60.00
N CYS A 77 -2.77 31.02 59.42
CA CYS A 77 -1.47 30.48 59.02
C CYS A 77 -0.72 31.37 58.01
N LEU A 78 -1.43 32.06 57.10
CA LEU A 78 -0.82 33.00 56.16
C LEU A 78 -0.32 34.29 56.84
N ASP A 79 -0.97 34.74 57.92
CA ASP A 79 -0.49 35.85 58.74
C ASP A 79 0.67 35.42 59.66
N GLU A 80 0.63 34.23 60.25
CA GLU A 80 1.75 33.69 61.05
C GLU A 80 3.03 33.56 60.20
N LEU A 81 2.92 33.04 58.97
CA LEU A 81 4.03 32.98 58.02
C LEU A 81 4.54 34.37 57.57
N PHE A 82 3.68 35.39 57.61
CA PHE A 82 4.08 36.79 57.39
C PHE A 82 4.84 37.37 58.58
N TYR A 83 4.31 37.21 59.81
CA TYR A 83 4.94 37.70 61.03
C TYR A 83 6.25 36.97 61.35
N ALA A 84 6.39 35.70 60.96
CA ALA A 84 7.64 34.94 61.00
C ALA A 84 8.66 35.36 59.92
N GLY A 85 8.29 36.28 59.01
CA GLY A 85 9.16 36.78 57.92
C GLY A 85 9.37 35.79 56.77
N GLY A 86 8.64 34.67 56.73
CA GLY A 86 8.82 33.61 55.75
C GLY A 86 8.28 33.94 54.35
N ILE A 87 7.31 34.86 54.25
CA ILE A 87 6.73 35.32 52.97
C ILE A 87 6.49 36.84 52.96
N PRO A 88 6.73 37.54 51.83
CA PRO A 88 6.49 38.97 51.72
C PRO A 88 4.98 39.29 51.68
N GLY A 89 4.57 40.40 52.28
CA GLY A 89 3.15 40.77 52.45
C GLY A 89 2.36 40.89 51.14
N THR A 90 3.00 41.22 50.02
CA THR A 90 2.36 41.17 48.68
C THR A 90 1.89 39.76 48.32
N ARG A 91 2.69 38.74 48.62
CA ARG A 91 2.36 37.33 48.36
C ARG A 91 1.30 36.80 49.33
N VAL A 92 1.29 37.28 50.58
CA VAL A 92 0.23 37.01 51.56
C VAL A 92 -1.11 37.48 51.01
N SER A 93 -1.18 38.73 50.55
CA SER A 93 -2.38 39.32 49.95
C SER A 93 -2.84 38.57 48.69
N GLU A 94 -1.91 38.17 47.79
CA GLU A 94 -2.25 37.33 46.64
C GLU A 94 -2.87 35.98 47.03
N LEU A 95 -2.33 35.31 48.06
CA LEU A 95 -2.81 34.00 48.51
C LEU A 95 -4.15 34.11 49.23
N LYS A 96 -4.33 35.14 50.08
CA LYS A 96 -5.62 35.46 50.71
C LYS A 96 -6.70 35.78 49.67
N ALA A 97 -6.39 36.58 48.66
CA ALA A 97 -7.32 36.88 47.56
C ALA A 97 -7.72 35.62 46.77
N LYS A 98 -6.77 34.72 46.48
CA LYS A 98 -7.05 33.44 45.81
C LYS A 98 -7.90 32.49 46.66
N TYR A 99 -7.65 32.43 47.96
CA TYR A 99 -8.46 31.62 48.88
C TYR A 99 -9.88 32.18 49.02
N ALA A 100 -10.03 33.50 49.15
CA ALA A 100 -11.35 34.15 49.18
C ALA A 100 -12.16 33.89 47.89
N PHE A 101 -11.53 33.99 46.72
CA PHE A 101 -12.17 33.64 45.44
C PHE A 101 -12.59 32.16 45.39
N LEU A 102 -11.73 31.24 45.85
CA LEU A 102 -12.09 29.81 45.92
C LEU A 102 -13.28 29.56 46.86
N HIS A 103 -13.29 30.19 48.03
CA HIS A 103 -14.39 30.11 49.00
C HIS A 103 -15.70 30.66 48.41
N GLU A 104 -15.65 31.80 47.71
CA GLU A 104 -16.79 32.37 46.99
C GLU A 104 -17.29 31.45 45.89
N THR A 105 -16.41 30.81 45.10
CA THR A 105 -16.84 29.82 44.10
C THR A 105 -17.46 28.56 44.71
N LEU A 106 -17.01 28.15 45.90
CA LEU A 106 -17.56 27.01 46.63
C LEU A 106 -18.96 27.29 47.18
N ILE A 107 -19.20 28.49 47.75
CA ILE A 107 -20.54 28.94 48.17
C ILE A 107 -21.49 28.97 46.96
N ASN A 108 -21.06 29.56 45.84
CA ASN A 108 -21.87 29.61 44.62
C ASN A 108 -22.21 28.21 44.06
N LEU A 109 -21.30 27.25 44.19
CA LEU A 109 -21.55 25.84 43.83
C LEU A 109 -22.59 25.20 44.76
N GLN A 110 -22.42 25.31 46.09
CA GLN A 110 -23.38 24.80 47.08
C GLN A 110 -24.78 25.41 46.88
N GLU A 111 -24.87 26.72 46.63
CA GLU A 111 -26.13 27.37 46.28
C GLU A 111 -26.77 26.79 45.00
N SER A 112 -25.97 26.46 43.99
CA SER A 112 -26.46 25.88 42.74
C SER A 112 -26.96 24.44 42.93
N GLU A 113 -26.27 23.65 43.76
CA GLU A 113 -26.66 22.28 44.12
C GLU A 113 -27.97 22.27 44.92
N ILE A 114 -28.12 23.16 45.91
CA ILE A 114 -29.35 23.33 46.68
C ILE A 114 -30.53 23.71 45.77
N LYS A 115 -30.34 24.57 44.77
CA LYS A 115 -31.38 24.94 43.80
C LYS A 115 -31.78 23.74 42.93
N LEU A 116 -30.80 23.01 42.39
CA LEU A 116 -31.04 21.79 41.60
C LEU A 116 -31.77 20.69 42.41
N LEU A 117 -31.46 20.53 43.69
CA LEU A 117 -32.15 19.60 44.59
C LEU A 117 -33.59 20.03 44.93
N GLN A 118 -33.89 21.33 44.93
CA GLN A 118 -35.25 21.85 45.07
C GLN A 118 -36.07 21.63 43.80
N ASP A 119 -35.50 21.90 42.63
CA ASP A 119 -36.19 21.69 41.35
C ASP A 119 -36.38 20.20 41.04
N ALA A 120 -35.42 19.33 41.37
CA ALA A 120 -35.60 17.88 41.30
C ALA A 120 -36.83 17.41 42.10
N LYS A 121 -36.98 17.87 43.35
CA LYS A 121 -38.15 17.55 44.20
C LYS A 121 -39.46 18.06 43.62
N ARG A 122 -39.46 19.23 42.96
CA ARG A 122 -40.65 19.75 42.26
C ARG A 122 -41.05 18.84 41.10
N PHE A 123 -40.10 18.47 40.26
CA PHE A 123 -40.37 17.61 39.10
C PHE A 123 -40.82 16.20 39.52
N THR A 124 -40.34 15.64 40.63
CA THR A 124 -40.88 14.38 41.18
C THR A 124 -42.38 14.50 41.50
N VAL A 125 -42.80 15.56 42.19
CA VAL A 125 -44.21 15.79 42.53
C VAL A 125 -45.06 16.06 41.27
N GLU A 126 -44.54 16.77 40.27
CA GLU A 126 -45.24 16.96 38.99
C GLU A 126 -45.41 15.66 38.20
N ILE A 127 -44.43 14.74 38.26
CA ILE A 127 -44.54 13.40 37.66
C ILE A 127 -45.59 12.56 38.39
N GLU A 128 -45.55 12.49 39.73
CA GLU A 128 -46.54 11.75 40.54
C GLU A 128 -47.97 12.21 40.27
N LEU A 129 -48.18 13.52 40.07
CA LEU A 129 -49.49 14.09 39.70
C LEU A 129 -49.92 13.68 38.28
N GLN A 130 -49.01 13.68 37.31
CA GLN A 130 -49.31 13.27 35.93
C GLN A 130 -49.60 11.77 35.83
N GLU A 131 -48.86 10.92 36.55
CA GLU A 131 -49.13 9.48 36.63
C GLU A 131 -50.51 9.21 37.23
N GLN A 132 -50.89 9.93 38.29
CA GLN A 132 -52.24 9.86 38.86
C GLN A 132 -53.36 10.40 37.96
N GLU A 133 -53.08 11.26 36.97
CA GLU A 133 -54.08 11.67 35.98
C GLU A 133 -54.21 10.64 34.85
N LEU A 134 -53.10 10.02 34.43
CA LEU A 134 -53.09 8.92 33.46
C LEU A 134 -53.81 7.68 34.00
N GLU A 135 -53.56 7.28 35.25
CA GLU A 135 -54.23 6.11 35.85
C GLU A 135 -55.76 6.31 35.96
N LYS A 136 -56.22 7.56 36.20
CA LYS A 136 -57.64 7.92 36.17
C LYS A 136 -58.24 7.92 34.76
N ALA A 137 -57.42 8.15 33.72
CA ALA A 137 -57.86 8.09 32.32
C ALA A 137 -57.99 6.64 31.81
N ASP A 138 -57.12 5.73 32.28
CA ASP A 138 -57.16 4.30 31.93
C ASP A 138 -58.30 3.54 32.66
N GLN A 139 -58.77 4.01 33.82
CA GLN A 139 -59.91 3.44 34.55
C GLN A 139 -61.28 3.76 33.91
N PHE A 140 -61.48 3.33 32.67
CA PHE A 140 -62.75 3.44 31.97
C PHE A 140 -63.82 2.49 32.57
N PRO A 141 -65.09 2.93 32.74
CA PRO A 141 -66.14 2.10 33.34
C PRO A 141 -66.63 1.01 32.37
N GLU A 142 -66.04 -0.19 32.46
CA GLU A 142 -66.41 -1.38 31.66
C GLU A 142 -67.86 -1.90 31.90
N GLY A 143 -68.54 -1.38 32.93
CA GLY A 143 -69.82 -1.90 33.45
C GLY A 143 -71.09 -1.60 32.64
N SER A 144 -71.02 -1.29 31.33
CA SER A 144 -72.23 -1.05 30.52
C SER A 144 -72.20 -1.70 29.13
N THR A 145 -72.81 -2.89 29.03
CA THR A 145 -72.97 -3.69 27.80
C THR A 145 -74.07 -3.18 26.86
N SER A 146 -74.14 -1.86 26.68
CA SER A 146 -74.98 -1.22 25.66
C SER A 146 -74.36 -1.35 24.27
N GLU A 147 -75.18 -1.48 23.22
CA GLU A 147 -74.67 -1.45 21.83
C GLU A 147 -73.92 -0.15 21.52
N LEU A 148 -74.30 0.95 22.19
CA LEU A 148 -73.62 2.25 22.12
C LEU A 148 -72.16 2.15 22.56
N SER A 149 -71.85 1.35 23.58
CA SER A 149 -70.48 1.08 24.05
C SER A 149 -69.69 0.28 23.01
N ARG A 150 -70.31 -0.73 22.37
CA ARG A 150 -69.67 -1.53 21.31
C ARG A 150 -69.42 -0.71 20.05
N LEU A 151 -70.38 0.10 19.63
CA LEU A 151 -70.25 1.05 18.52
C LEU A 151 -69.15 2.09 18.79
N ARG A 152 -69.07 2.63 20.01
CA ARG A 152 -68.01 3.57 20.41
C ARG A 152 -66.62 2.90 20.42
N GLN A 153 -66.51 1.64 20.85
CA GLN A 153 -65.27 0.88 20.77
C GLN A 153 -64.85 0.60 19.32
N GLN A 154 -65.79 0.25 18.43
CA GLN A 154 -65.53 0.08 17.00
C GLN A 154 -65.12 1.41 16.34
N TYR A 155 -65.79 2.51 16.65
CA TYR A 155 -65.46 3.85 16.17
C TYR A 155 -64.05 4.30 16.60
N LEU A 156 -63.66 4.05 17.85
CA LEU A 156 -62.30 4.34 18.33
C LEU A 156 -61.23 3.46 17.65
N ARG A 157 -61.52 2.18 17.36
CA ARG A 157 -60.62 1.34 16.54
C ARG A 157 -60.45 1.91 15.14
N TYR A 158 -61.54 2.28 14.47
CA TYR A 158 -61.46 2.88 13.14
C TYR A 158 -60.77 4.25 13.12
N ILE A 159 -60.89 5.06 14.18
CA ILE A 159 -60.08 6.30 14.32
C ILE A 159 -58.58 5.99 14.43
N ASN A 160 -58.21 5.00 15.24
CA ASN A 160 -56.80 4.65 15.44
C ASN A 160 -56.19 3.99 14.19
N GLU A 161 -56.96 3.13 13.50
CA GLU A 161 -56.61 2.59 12.19
C GLU A 161 -56.47 3.70 11.13
N TYR A 162 -57.39 4.68 11.11
CA TYR A 162 -57.32 5.83 10.22
C TYR A 162 -56.07 6.70 10.47
N LYS A 163 -55.75 7.00 11.74
CA LYS A 163 -54.51 7.73 12.10
C LYS A 163 -53.25 6.98 11.67
N ALA A 164 -53.16 5.68 11.94
CA ALA A 164 -52.03 4.85 11.51
C ALA A 164 -51.92 4.74 9.98
N ILE A 165 -53.03 4.89 9.24
CA ILE A 165 -53.03 5.01 7.78
C ILE A 165 -52.54 6.40 7.34
N GLN A 166 -52.97 7.49 7.99
CA GLN A 166 -52.47 8.85 7.71
C GLN A 166 -50.96 8.98 7.98
N GLU A 167 -50.47 8.44 9.10
CA GLU A 167 -49.04 8.42 9.45
C GLU A 167 -48.22 7.70 8.37
N ARG A 168 -48.68 6.54 7.91
CA ARG A 168 -48.09 5.82 6.77
C ARG A 168 -48.18 6.59 5.46
N GLU A 169 -49.27 7.34 5.23
CA GLU A 169 -49.38 8.20 4.05
C GLU A 169 -48.34 9.32 4.09
N TYR A 170 -48.17 10.00 5.22
CA TYR A 170 -47.12 11.01 5.41
C TYR A 170 -45.71 10.43 5.24
N GLU A 171 -45.42 9.24 5.78
CA GLU A 171 -44.16 8.53 5.53
C GLU A 171 -43.92 8.25 4.04
N ILE A 172 -44.94 7.79 3.33
CA ILE A 172 -44.86 7.46 1.90
C ILE A 172 -44.69 8.75 1.08
N GLN A 173 -45.42 9.81 1.38
CA GLN A 173 -45.28 11.12 0.74
C GLN A 173 -43.87 11.70 0.98
N TYR A 174 -43.32 11.60 2.19
CA TYR A 174 -41.95 12.04 2.51
C TYR A 174 -40.90 11.26 1.68
N LYS A 175 -40.99 9.92 1.67
CA LYS A 175 -40.10 9.06 0.87
C LYS A 175 -40.20 9.35 -0.63
N LEU A 176 -41.41 9.63 -1.13
CA LEU A 176 -41.66 9.99 -2.53
C LEU A 176 -41.07 11.37 -2.88
N ASN A 177 -41.10 12.33 -1.96
CA ASN A 177 -40.44 13.63 -2.15
C ASN A 177 -38.92 13.52 -2.14
N SER A 178 -38.32 12.77 -1.20
CA SER A 178 -36.87 12.47 -1.21
C SER A 178 -36.43 11.88 -2.56
N LEU A 179 -37.12 10.84 -3.04
CA LEU A 179 -36.80 10.20 -4.31
C LEU A 179 -37.02 11.11 -5.55
N ARG A 180 -37.88 12.14 -5.44
CA ARG A 180 -38.01 13.19 -6.46
C ARG A 180 -36.86 14.18 -6.42
N GLU A 181 -36.34 14.51 -5.25
CA GLU A 181 -35.17 15.37 -5.07
C GLU A 181 -33.90 14.67 -5.56
N ASP A 182 -33.69 13.40 -5.18
CA ASP A 182 -32.63 12.53 -5.69
C ASP A 182 -32.66 12.45 -7.22
N LYS A 183 -33.84 12.17 -7.80
CA LYS A 183 -34.03 12.19 -9.26
C LYS A 183 -33.72 13.57 -9.87
N SER A 184 -34.09 14.66 -9.20
CA SER A 184 -33.79 16.02 -9.67
C SER A 184 -32.29 16.31 -9.66
N ILE A 185 -31.55 15.81 -8.67
CA ILE A 185 -30.09 15.90 -8.58
C ILE A 185 -29.45 15.09 -9.72
N ILE A 186 -29.81 13.81 -9.87
CA ILE A 186 -29.30 12.93 -10.93
C ILE A 186 -29.60 13.50 -12.33
N GLU A 187 -30.79 14.06 -12.55
CA GLU A 187 -31.11 14.74 -13.82
C GLU A 187 -30.27 16.01 -14.06
N LYS A 188 -29.91 16.77 -13.02
CA LYS A 188 -29.03 17.94 -13.13
C LYS A 188 -27.58 17.50 -13.42
N GLU A 189 -27.12 16.41 -12.81
CA GLU A 189 -25.79 15.84 -13.06
C GLU A 189 -25.70 15.24 -14.46
N TYR A 190 -26.70 14.49 -14.92
CA TYR A 190 -26.78 14.02 -16.30
C TYR A 190 -26.74 15.17 -17.31
N LYS A 191 -27.39 16.30 -17.01
CA LYS A 191 -27.34 17.54 -17.82
C LYS A 191 -26.00 18.31 -17.71
N ARG A 192 -25.15 18.01 -16.73
CA ARG A 192 -23.77 18.53 -16.60
C ARG A 192 -22.73 17.72 -17.37
N ILE A 193 -23.03 16.48 -17.76
CA ILE A 193 -22.15 15.66 -18.62
C ILE A 193 -22.10 16.33 -20.01
N PRO A 194 -20.93 16.77 -20.51
CA PRO A 194 -20.84 17.42 -21.82
C PRO A 194 -21.25 16.46 -22.93
N LYS A 195 -22.01 16.93 -23.91
CA LYS A 195 -22.44 16.11 -25.05
C LYS A 195 -21.24 15.73 -25.92
N ALA A 196 -21.29 14.59 -26.60
CA ALA A 196 -20.17 14.06 -27.40
C ALA A 196 -19.56 15.11 -28.37
N SER A 197 -20.39 15.95 -29.00
CA SER A 197 -19.94 17.05 -29.88
C SER A 197 -19.01 18.07 -29.22
N GLU A 198 -19.09 18.27 -27.91
CA GLU A 198 -18.19 19.16 -27.17
C GLU A 198 -16.82 18.50 -26.91
N TYR A 199 -16.80 17.17 -26.70
CA TYR A 199 -15.56 16.40 -26.67
C TYR A 199 -14.90 16.37 -28.05
N GLU A 200 -15.66 16.18 -29.13
CA GLU A 200 -15.14 16.26 -30.50
C GLU A 200 -14.52 17.63 -30.81
N LYS A 201 -15.17 18.73 -30.41
CA LYS A 201 -14.62 20.09 -30.54
C LYS A 201 -13.33 20.27 -29.76
N LYS A 202 -13.28 19.82 -28.49
CA LYS A 202 -12.06 19.87 -27.67
C LYS A 202 -10.93 19.03 -28.27
N ILE A 203 -11.24 17.82 -28.77
CA ILE A 203 -10.28 16.95 -29.46
C ILE A 203 -9.77 17.61 -30.75
N LYS A 204 -10.62 18.31 -31.51
CA LYS A 204 -10.20 19.03 -32.73
C LYS A 204 -9.24 20.18 -32.41
N VAL A 205 -9.58 21.04 -31.45
CA VAL A 205 -8.70 22.14 -30.98
C VAL A 205 -7.38 21.61 -30.42
N LEU A 206 -7.40 20.49 -29.68
CA LEU A 206 -6.18 19.87 -29.19
C LEU A 206 -5.32 19.29 -30.33
N ARG A 207 -5.91 18.75 -31.41
CA ARG A 207 -5.15 18.32 -32.60
C ARG A 207 -4.54 19.50 -33.34
N GLU A 208 -5.31 20.57 -33.53
CA GLU A 208 -4.86 21.81 -34.17
C GLU A 208 -3.67 22.41 -33.41
N SER A 209 -3.76 22.52 -32.08
CA SER A 209 -2.65 22.93 -31.21
C SER A 209 -1.45 21.95 -31.25
N CYS A 210 -1.68 20.64 -31.31
CA CYS A 210 -0.59 19.67 -31.49
C CYS A 210 0.12 19.80 -32.84
N GLU A 211 -0.59 20.22 -33.89
CA GLU A 211 -0.02 20.47 -35.21
C GLU A 211 0.74 21.81 -35.27
N GLU A 212 0.29 22.83 -34.55
CA GLU A 212 1.01 24.10 -34.36
C GLU A 212 2.32 23.88 -33.59
N LEU A 213 2.26 23.20 -32.44
CA LEU A 213 3.47 22.84 -31.67
C LEU A 213 4.45 21.97 -32.48
N ARG A 214 3.95 21.13 -33.40
CA ARG A 214 4.81 20.38 -34.35
C ARG A 214 5.46 21.28 -35.41
N LYS A 215 4.78 22.33 -35.87
CA LYS A 215 5.35 23.34 -36.79
C LYS A 215 6.41 24.18 -36.08
N GLU A 216 6.13 24.69 -34.88
CA GLU A 216 7.11 25.41 -34.05
C GLU A 216 8.33 24.54 -33.74
N ALA A 217 8.12 23.30 -33.31
CA ALA A 217 9.21 22.34 -33.05
C ALA A 217 9.96 21.90 -34.32
N SER A 218 9.47 22.19 -35.53
CA SER A 218 10.22 22.00 -36.78
C SER A 218 11.02 23.26 -37.16
N GLN A 219 10.43 24.45 -36.98
CA GLN A 219 11.09 25.75 -37.15
C GLN A 219 12.25 25.94 -36.17
N LYS A 220 12.07 25.64 -34.87
CA LYS A 220 13.16 25.67 -33.89
C LYS A 220 14.26 24.65 -34.22
N ARG A 221 13.93 23.52 -34.84
CA ARG A 221 14.92 22.57 -35.39
C ARG A 221 15.55 23.01 -36.73
N GLN A 222 15.09 24.09 -37.36
CA GLN A 222 15.79 24.77 -38.45
C GLN A 222 16.69 25.89 -37.90
N GLU A 223 16.18 26.72 -36.97
CA GLU A 223 16.97 27.74 -36.25
C GLU A 223 18.21 27.13 -35.57
N ILE A 224 18.07 26.02 -34.84
CA ILE A 224 19.19 25.32 -34.19
C ILE A 224 20.21 24.78 -35.21
N ARG A 225 19.82 24.49 -36.45
CA ARG A 225 20.77 24.09 -37.51
C ARG A 225 21.53 25.30 -38.05
N ALA A 226 20.83 26.38 -38.40
CA ALA A 226 21.47 27.63 -38.82
C ALA A 226 22.47 28.15 -37.77
N LEU A 227 22.07 28.19 -36.49
CA LEU A 227 22.95 28.63 -35.39
C LEU A 227 24.17 27.70 -35.17
N LYS A 228 24.05 26.39 -35.46
CA LYS A 228 25.19 25.46 -35.44
C LYS A 228 26.12 25.67 -36.64
N GLU A 229 25.57 25.97 -37.81
CA GLU A 229 26.35 26.31 -39.00
C GLU A 229 27.11 27.63 -38.80
N ASP A 230 26.46 28.68 -38.28
CA ASP A 230 27.06 29.95 -37.89
C ASP A 230 28.17 29.78 -36.83
N LEU A 231 27.93 28.96 -35.79
CA LEU A 231 28.96 28.61 -34.82
C LEU A 231 30.16 27.92 -35.48
N SER A 232 29.93 27.02 -36.45
CA SER A 232 31.02 26.38 -37.19
C SER A 232 31.84 27.37 -38.02
N VAL A 233 31.20 28.41 -38.56
CA VAL A 233 31.88 29.49 -39.32
C VAL A 233 32.66 30.40 -38.38
N ARG A 234 32.08 30.80 -37.24
CA ARG A 234 32.79 31.54 -36.17
C ARG A 234 34.01 30.79 -35.65
N GLN A 235 33.88 29.48 -35.39
CA GLN A 235 34.98 28.63 -34.94
C GLN A 235 36.10 28.53 -35.99
N LYS A 236 35.75 28.45 -37.28
CA LYS A 236 36.70 28.45 -38.41
C LYS A 236 37.41 29.79 -38.60
N GLN A 237 36.79 30.92 -38.23
CA GLN A 237 37.48 32.21 -38.25
C GLN A 237 38.40 32.37 -37.04
N LEU A 238 37.91 32.07 -35.83
CA LEU A 238 38.70 32.18 -34.60
C LEU A 238 39.97 31.30 -34.62
N THR A 239 39.94 30.16 -35.31
CA THR A 239 41.12 29.31 -35.54
C THR A 239 42.10 29.80 -36.61
N LYS A 240 41.74 30.81 -37.43
CA LYS A 240 42.69 31.58 -38.26
C LYS A 240 43.31 32.72 -37.44
N ASP A 241 42.48 33.46 -36.70
CA ASP A 241 42.92 34.56 -35.84
C ASP A 241 43.97 34.05 -34.82
N GLN A 242 43.77 32.84 -34.28
CA GLN A 242 44.73 32.12 -33.43
C GLN A 242 46.01 31.62 -34.13
N LYS A 243 46.08 31.59 -35.46
CA LYS A 243 47.32 31.31 -36.21
C LYS A 243 48.08 32.59 -36.47
N GLU A 244 47.40 33.63 -36.95
CA GLU A 244 47.95 34.96 -37.18
C GLU A 244 48.59 35.52 -35.89
N LEU A 245 47.93 35.36 -34.74
CA LEU A 245 48.50 35.72 -33.43
C LEU A 245 49.77 34.92 -33.06
N ARG A 246 49.86 33.63 -33.42
CA ARG A 246 51.07 32.82 -33.18
C ARG A 246 52.22 33.24 -34.10
N GLU A 247 51.94 33.56 -35.36
CA GLU A 247 52.95 34.09 -36.28
C GLU A 247 53.49 35.47 -35.86
N ILE A 248 52.70 36.28 -35.16
CA ILE A 248 53.15 37.54 -34.56
C ILE A 248 54.04 37.28 -33.33
N LEU A 249 53.64 36.36 -32.44
CA LEU A 249 54.42 35.99 -31.26
C LEU A 249 55.77 35.35 -31.64
N GLN A 250 55.80 34.51 -32.68
CA GLN A 250 57.04 33.87 -33.15
C GLN A 250 58.08 34.90 -33.63
N LYS A 251 57.65 35.94 -34.35
CA LYS A 251 58.49 37.09 -34.76
C LYS A 251 58.96 37.93 -33.56
N GLN A 252 58.19 37.94 -32.47
CA GLN A 252 58.60 38.57 -31.20
C GLN A 252 59.64 37.73 -30.44
N GLU A 253 59.73 36.42 -30.70
CA GLU A 253 60.76 35.54 -30.13
C GLU A 253 62.07 35.69 -30.92
N GLU A 254 62.00 35.62 -32.25
CA GLU A 254 63.11 35.82 -33.19
C GLU A 254 63.85 37.15 -32.91
N THR A 255 63.10 38.24 -32.70
CA THR A 255 63.66 39.57 -32.38
C THR A 255 64.19 39.73 -30.94
N LYS A 256 63.93 38.78 -30.03
CA LYS A 256 64.64 38.70 -28.73
C LYS A 256 65.97 37.94 -28.85
N ASP A 257 66.00 36.87 -29.64
CA ASP A 257 67.19 36.04 -29.78
C ASP A 257 68.31 36.80 -30.51
N GLU A 258 67.98 37.63 -31.50
CA GLU A 258 68.92 38.58 -32.12
C GLU A 258 69.55 39.55 -31.10
N LEU A 259 68.81 39.97 -30.07
CA LEU A 259 69.29 40.86 -29.02
C LEU A 259 70.24 40.15 -28.04
N GLY A 260 70.04 38.84 -27.81
CA GLY A 260 70.84 38.04 -26.88
C GLY A 260 72.30 37.86 -27.31
N CYS A 261 72.56 37.76 -28.62
CA CYS A 261 73.88 37.46 -29.19
C CYS A 261 74.94 38.55 -28.98
N LEU A 262 74.55 39.79 -28.61
CA LEU A 262 75.46 40.94 -28.55
C LEU A 262 76.00 41.28 -27.14
N GLN A 263 75.66 40.51 -26.09
CA GLN A 263 75.88 40.95 -24.69
C GLN A 263 76.74 40.03 -23.79
N ALA A 264 77.60 39.15 -24.32
CA ALA A 264 78.34 38.19 -23.48
C ALA A 264 79.78 37.86 -23.93
N ILE A 265 80.78 38.62 -23.45
CA ILE A 265 82.17 38.11 -23.26
C ILE A 265 82.76 38.49 -21.87
N PRO A 266 83.02 39.76 -21.50
CA PRO A 266 84.08 40.05 -20.50
C PRO A 266 83.69 40.28 -19.03
N ILE A 267 82.43 40.09 -18.58
CA ILE A 267 82.00 40.48 -17.20
C ILE A 267 81.17 39.38 -16.47
N GLN A 268 81.20 38.13 -16.93
CA GLN A 268 80.40 37.04 -16.33
C GLN A 268 80.89 36.64 -14.93
N LEU A 269 82.20 36.39 -14.78
CA LEU A 269 82.77 35.64 -13.64
C LEU A 269 82.59 36.27 -12.25
N GLY A 270 82.32 37.58 -12.17
CA GLY A 270 82.05 38.25 -10.89
C GLY A 270 80.58 38.22 -10.44
N LYS A 271 79.63 38.12 -11.38
CA LYS A 271 78.19 38.28 -11.09
C LYS A 271 77.47 36.98 -10.77
N ASP A 272 78.04 35.84 -11.15
CA ASP A 272 77.38 34.55 -11.01
C ASP A 272 77.39 34.01 -9.57
N MET A 273 78.36 34.40 -8.73
CA MET A 273 78.35 34.07 -7.28
C MET A 273 77.15 34.69 -6.54
N ASP A 274 76.91 35.99 -6.75
CA ASP A 274 75.75 36.71 -6.21
C ASP A 274 74.41 36.15 -6.72
N LYS A 275 74.37 35.77 -8.01
CA LYS A 275 73.20 35.11 -8.62
C LYS A 275 72.92 33.75 -7.99
N ILE A 276 73.95 32.95 -7.68
CA ILE A 276 73.78 31.66 -7.02
C ILE A 276 73.19 31.85 -5.61
N HIS A 277 73.72 32.78 -4.81
CA HIS A 277 73.21 33.00 -3.45
C HIS A 277 71.76 33.52 -3.39
N ARG A 278 71.35 34.35 -4.37
CA ARG A 278 69.94 34.79 -4.49
C ARG A 278 69.04 33.65 -4.96
N LYS A 279 69.49 32.85 -5.94
CA LYS A 279 68.78 31.65 -6.41
C LYS A 279 68.57 30.63 -5.30
N THR A 280 69.56 30.37 -4.43
CA THR A 280 69.37 29.43 -3.31
C THR A 280 68.31 29.91 -2.34
N GLN A 281 68.30 31.20 -1.95
CA GLN A 281 67.23 31.76 -1.11
C GLN A 281 65.84 31.73 -1.79
N GLU A 282 65.75 31.96 -3.11
CA GLU A 282 64.49 31.81 -3.85
C GLU A 282 64.01 30.35 -3.91
N THR A 283 64.91 29.38 -4.09
CA THR A 283 64.56 27.96 -4.04
C THR A 283 64.18 27.50 -2.62
N GLU A 284 64.81 28.04 -1.58
CA GLU A 284 64.47 27.74 -0.18
C GLU A 284 63.07 28.28 0.17
N LYS A 285 62.74 29.49 -0.27
CA LYS A 285 61.37 30.05 -0.14
C LYS A 285 60.33 29.24 -0.91
N LYS A 286 60.64 28.80 -2.13
CA LYS A 286 59.76 27.91 -2.92
C LYS A 286 59.58 26.53 -2.27
N LYS A 287 60.64 25.99 -1.66
CA LYS A 287 60.60 24.76 -0.87
C LYS A 287 59.72 24.92 0.37
N MET A 288 59.80 26.03 1.10
CA MET A 288 58.91 26.32 2.22
C MET A 288 57.45 26.39 1.78
N ALA A 289 57.14 27.15 0.72
CA ALA A 289 55.78 27.23 0.17
C ALA A 289 55.24 25.86 -0.28
N LEU A 290 56.06 25.05 -0.96
CA LEU A 290 55.71 23.67 -1.32
C LEU A 290 55.54 22.75 -0.10
N GLN A 291 56.24 23.01 1.02
CA GLN A 291 56.02 22.28 2.28
C GLN A 291 54.73 22.70 2.99
N GLU A 292 54.32 23.96 2.88
CA GLU A 292 53.04 24.48 3.36
C GLU A 292 51.88 23.92 2.52
N GLU A 293 51.95 23.98 1.18
CA GLU A 293 51.00 23.34 0.26
C GLU A 293 50.89 21.82 0.51
N MET A 294 52.03 21.13 0.69
CA MET A 294 52.05 19.71 1.05
C MET A 294 51.48 19.42 2.45
N GLN A 295 51.42 20.41 3.34
CA GLN A 295 50.77 20.28 4.65
C GLN A 295 49.26 20.51 4.53
N GLU A 296 48.82 21.53 3.81
CA GLU A 296 47.40 21.77 3.51
C GLU A 296 46.77 20.60 2.75
N ILE A 297 47.48 20.01 1.78
CA ILE A 297 47.03 18.80 1.07
C ILE A 297 46.88 17.62 2.04
N ARG A 298 47.81 17.42 3.00
CA ARG A 298 47.69 16.33 3.99
C ARG A 298 46.56 16.57 4.99
N ASP A 299 46.34 17.80 5.42
CA ASP A 299 45.27 18.13 6.38
C ASP A 299 43.90 18.30 5.73
N THR A 300 43.81 18.48 4.40
CA THR A 300 42.56 18.30 3.64
C THR A 300 42.30 16.83 3.34
N LEU A 301 43.32 16.01 3.06
CA LEU A 301 43.18 14.56 2.85
C LEU A 301 42.65 13.87 4.13
N LYS A 302 43.20 14.17 5.32
CA LYS A 302 42.64 13.70 6.61
C LYS A 302 41.17 14.09 6.83
N LYS A 303 40.77 15.29 6.39
CA LYS A 303 39.36 15.76 6.48
C LYS A 303 38.44 15.04 5.48
N LEU A 304 38.99 14.46 4.41
CA LEU A 304 38.26 13.60 3.48
C LEU A 304 38.18 12.16 3.99
N GLU A 305 39.25 11.64 4.60
CA GLU A 305 39.26 10.33 5.28
C GLU A 305 38.22 10.27 6.41
N ALA A 306 38.21 11.27 7.32
CA ALA A 306 37.22 11.34 8.39
C ALA A 306 35.76 11.37 7.87
N LYS A 307 35.50 12.12 6.80
CA LYS A 307 34.18 12.17 6.15
C LYS A 307 33.80 10.87 5.44
N ASN A 308 34.78 10.16 4.90
CA ASN A 308 34.56 8.84 4.31
C ASN A 308 34.15 7.83 5.40
N ASP A 309 34.78 7.87 6.57
CA ASP A 309 34.41 7.03 7.71
C ASP A 309 33.03 7.37 8.29
N GLU A 310 32.63 8.65 8.29
CA GLU A 310 31.26 9.09 8.60
C GLU A 310 30.25 8.50 7.61
N VAL A 311 30.50 8.65 6.30
CA VAL A 311 29.63 8.11 5.23
C VAL A 311 29.55 6.57 5.27
N ILE A 312 30.63 5.87 5.64
CA ILE A 312 30.60 4.41 5.83
C ILE A 312 29.67 4.03 6.98
N LYS A 313 29.73 4.73 8.12
CA LYS A 313 28.84 4.50 9.28
C LYS A 313 27.38 4.80 8.94
N GLU A 314 27.11 5.88 8.21
CA GLU A 314 25.77 6.18 7.70
C GLU A 314 25.26 5.07 6.77
N LYS A 315 26.09 4.61 5.82
CA LYS A 315 25.76 3.51 4.91
C LYS A 315 25.42 2.22 5.66
N ASP A 316 26.19 1.85 6.69
CA ASP A 316 25.93 0.64 7.49
C ASP A 316 24.68 0.76 8.35
N ASN A 317 24.38 1.94 8.90
CA ASN A 317 23.10 2.20 9.59
C ASN A 317 21.91 2.10 8.63
N VAL A 318 22.03 2.64 7.41
CA VAL A 318 21.00 2.51 6.37
C VAL A 318 20.81 1.07 5.91
N MET A 319 21.88 0.25 5.85
CA MET A 319 21.72 -1.19 5.56
C MET A 319 20.92 -1.91 6.65
N LYS A 320 21.22 -1.66 7.94
CA LYS A 320 20.46 -2.22 9.08
C LYS A 320 18.98 -1.82 9.04
N GLU A 321 18.68 -0.56 8.69
CA GLU A 321 17.29 -0.12 8.48
C GLU A 321 16.60 -0.87 7.32
N VAL A 322 17.30 -1.10 6.20
CA VAL A 322 16.77 -1.84 5.05
C VAL A 322 16.55 -3.31 5.40
N GLU A 323 17.43 -3.93 6.18
CA GLU A 323 17.29 -5.31 6.65
C GLU A 323 16.12 -5.47 7.63
N GLY A 324 15.99 -4.56 8.62
CA GLY A 324 14.83 -4.53 9.50
C GLY A 324 13.50 -4.32 8.76
N LYS A 325 13.49 -3.48 7.71
CA LYS A 325 12.32 -3.26 6.86
C LYS A 325 12.00 -4.47 5.97
N LYS A 326 12.99 -5.25 5.52
CA LYS A 326 12.77 -6.55 4.84
C LYS A 326 12.14 -7.57 5.78
N ALA A 327 12.74 -7.80 6.96
CA ALA A 327 12.22 -8.77 7.93
C ALA A 327 10.77 -8.46 8.35
N LEU A 328 10.42 -7.17 8.50
CA LEU A 328 9.05 -6.74 8.78
C LEU A 328 8.10 -6.93 7.57
N LEU A 329 8.61 -6.81 6.34
CA LEU A 329 7.84 -7.11 5.13
C LEU A 329 7.58 -8.62 4.99
N ASP A 330 8.59 -9.47 5.18
CA ASP A 330 8.47 -10.94 5.18
C ASP A 330 7.48 -11.43 6.26
N SER A 331 7.40 -10.73 7.39
CA SER A 331 6.40 -10.96 8.45
C SER A 331 4.99 -10.62 7.96
N LYS A 332 4.80 -9.49 7.27
CA LYS A 332 3.49 -9.09 6.73
C LYS A 332 3.03 -9.91 5.54
N GLU A 333 3.94 -10.43 4.73
CA GLU A 333 3.60 -11.39 3.67
C GLU A 333 3.13 -12.73 4.27
N ARG A 334 3.77 -13.21 5.35
CA ARG A 334 3.30 -14.39 6.11
C ARG A 334 1.93 -14.17 6.77
N GLU A 335 1.68 -13.01 7.38
CA GLU A 335 0.35 -12.65 7.89
C GLU A 335 -0.71 -12.63 6.77
N PHE A 336 -0.38 -12.04 5.61
CA PHE A 336 -1.29 -11.96 4.47
C PHE A 336 -1.61 -13.34 3.87
N PHE A 337 -0.60 -14.22 3.77
CA PHE A 337 -0.79 -15.61 3.33
C PHE A 337 -1.72 -16.38 4.28
N ASN A 338 -1.50 -16.27 5.59
CA ASN A 338 -2.36 -16.89 6.60
C ASN A 338 -3.81 -16.36 6.54
N LEU A 339 -4.00 -15.04 6.40
CA LEU A 339 -5.32 -14.43 6.22
C LEU A 339 -6.01 -14.90 4.93
N THR A 340 -5.25 -15.07 3.84
CA THR A 340 -5.77 -15.59 2.56
C THR A 340 -6.27 -17.02 2.73
N LYS A 341 -5.47 -17.90 3.34
CA LYS A 341 -5.86 -19.29 3.63
C LYS A 341 -7.11 -19.39 4.53
N MET A 342 -7.22 -18.55 5.54
CA MET A 342 -8.41 -18.48 6.40
C MET A 342 -9.65 -17.97 5.65
N PHE A 343 -9.49 -17.04 4.70
CA PHE A 343 -10.58 -16.59 3.83
C PHE A 343 -11.05 -17.70 2.88
N GLU A 344 -10.13 -18.45 2.29
CA GLU A 344 -10.45 -19.60 1.41
C GLU A 344 -11.21 -20.69 2.19
N MET A 345 -10.74 -21.05 3.39
CA MET A 345 -11.42 -22.01 4.26
C MET A 345 -12.83 -21.53 4.68
N ASN A 346 -12.98 -20.25 5.01
CA ASN A 346 -14.30 -19.69 5.33
C ASN A 346 -15.26 -19.70 4.14
N LYS A 347 -14.77 -19.53 2.92
CA LYS A 347 -15.56 -19.62 1.68
C LYS A 347 -16.00 -21.07 1.39
N GLU A 348 -15.16 -22.06 1.72
CA GLU A 348 -15.53 -23.48 1.62
C GLU A 348 -16.56 -23.89 2.69
N ASN A 349 -16.43 -23.35 3.90
CA ASN A 349 -17.43 -23.48 4.97
C ASN A 349 -18.78 -22.85 4.58
N GLU A 350 -18.77 -21.66 3.96
CA GLU A 350 -19.98 -21.01 3.44
C GLU A 350 -20.64 -21.86 2.34
N GLY A 351 -19.85 -22.41 1.40
CA GLY A 351 -20.33 -23.34 0.37
C GLY A 351 -21.01 -24.58 0.97
N SER A 352 -20.44 -25.12 2.05
CA SER A 352 -20.96 -26.29 2.77
C SER A 352 -22.28 -25.96 3.47
N ALA A 353 -22.35 -24.82 4.18
CA ALA A 353 -23.59 -24.34 4.83
C ALA A 353 -24.72 -24.06 3.82
N ILE A 354 -24.40 -23.57 2.61
CA ILE A 354 -25.36 -23.39 1.52
C ILE A 354 -25.88 -24.75 1.01
N ALA A 355 -25.01 -25.77 0.91
CA ALA A 355 -25.41 -27.12 0.51
C ALA A 355 -26.33 -27.79 1.56
N GLU A 356 -25.97 -27.72 2.84
CA GLU A 356 -26.81 -28.20 3.95
C GLU A 356 -28.17 -27.51 3.99
N ARG A 357 -28.20 -26.18 3.86
CA ARG A 357 -29.44 -25.41 3.76
C ARG A 357 -30.30 -25.87 2.59
N SER A 358 -29.71 -26.17 1.43
CA SER A 358 -30.45 -26.67 0.26
C SER A 358 -31.11 -28.02 0.54
N ILE A 359 -30.40 -28.93 1.22
CA ILE A 359 -30.93 -30.23 1.68
C ILE A 359 -32.10 -30.01 2.67
N LEU A 360 -31.94 -29.12 3.65
CA LEU A 360 -32.97 -28.80 4.64
C LEU A 360 -34.21 -28.13 4.00
N GLU A 361 -34.04 -27.22 3.04
CA GLU A 361 -35.14 -26.64 2.28
C GLU A 361 -35.90 -27.71 1.46
N MET A 362 -35.19 -28.67 0.86
CA MET A 362 -35.82 -29.78 0.15
C MET A 362 -36.57 -30.72 1.11
N GLY A 363 -36.01 -31.00 2.29
CA GLY A 363 -36.67 -31.71 3.38
C GLY A 363 -37.96 -31.01 3.82
N LEU A 364 -37.90 -29.70 4.06
CA LEU A 364 -39.07 -28.88 4.44
C LEU A 364 -40.17 -28.94 3.36
N ARG A 365 -39.81 -28.82 2.08
CA ARG A 365 -40.76 -28.95 0.95
C ARG A 365 -41.42 -30.33 0.91
N ASN A 366 -40.66 -31.40 1.17
CA ASN A 366 -41.21 -32.75 1.27
C ASN A 366 -42.19 -32.90 2.46
N CYS A 367 -41.87 -32.31 3.62
CA CYS A 367 -42.75 -32.28 4.79
C CYS A 367 -44.04 -31.47 4.53
N THR A 368 -43.99 -30.33 3.83
CA THR A 368 -45.20 -29.56 3.50
C THR A 368 -46.09 -30.29 2.49
N LEU A 369 -45.51 -30.96 1.49
CA LEU A 369 -46.24 -31.84 0.56
C LEU A 369 -46.88 -33.05 1.27
N ALA A 370 -46.20 -33.65 2.24
CA ALA A 370 -46.77 -34.71 3.08
C ALA A 370 -47.95 -34.20 3.94
N LYS A 371 -47.80 -33.01 4.55
CA LYS A 371 -48.88 -32.34 5.30
C LYS A 371 -50.10 -32.04 4.42
N GLN A 372 -49.89 -31.57 3.19
CA GLN A 372 -50.98 -31.35 2.23
C GLN A 372 -51.70 -32.65 1.88
N LYS A 373 -50.96 -33.72 1.55
CA LYS A 373 -51.55 -35.05 1.28
C LYS A 373 -52.36 -35.60 2.45
N LEU A 374 -51.88 -35.42 3.70
CA LEU A 374 -52.62 -35.80 4.91
C LEU A 374 -53.86 -34.93 5.17
N HIS A 375 -53.80 -33.64 4.85
CA HIS A 375 -54.97 -32.76 4.93
C HIS A 375 -56.03 -33.13 3.89
N ASP A 376 -55.61 -33.49 2.67
CA ASP A 376 -56.50 -33.97 1.61
C ASP A 376 -57.16 -35.30 1.97
N THR A 377 -56.44 -36.26 2.56
CA THR A 377 -57.04 -37.54 2.98
C THR A 377 -57.99 -37.35 4.16
N LEU A 378 -57.63 -36.59 5.19
CA LEU A 378 -58.54 -36.21 6.28
C LEU A 378 -59.80 -35.53 5.74
N SER A 379 -59.65 -34.62 4.78
CA SER A 379 -60.77 -33.94 4.12
C SER A 379 -61.63 -34.85 3.24
N ARG A 380 -61.13 -36.02 2.80
CA ARG A 380 -61.94 -37.07 2.14
C ARG A 380 -62.68 -37.91 3.19
N MET A 381 -61.95 -38.43 4.18
CA MET A 381 -62.49 -39.24 5.28
C MET A 381 -63.61 -38.52 6.04
N GLN A 382 -63.49 -37.20 6.26
CA GLN A 382 -64.54 -36.42 6.89
C GLN A 382 -65.80 -36.30 6.01
N ARG A 383 -65.65 -36.05 4.69
CA ARG A 383 -66.79 -36.05 3.76
C ARG A 383 -67.46 -37.42 3.67
N GLU A 384 -66.71 -38.50 3.82
CA GLU A 384 -67.22 -39.87 3.89
C GLU A 384 -68.00 -40.11 5.18
N ARG A 385 -67.41 -39.82 6.35
CA ARG A 385 -68.11 -39.82 7.65
C ARG A 385 -69.41 -39.00 7.61
N GLU A 386 -69.42 -37.86 6.92
CA GLU A 386 -70.62 -37.03 6.76
C GLU A 386 -71.67 -37.65 5.81
N ARG A 387 -71.27 -38.40 4.77
CA ARG A 387 -72.22 -39.21 3.97
C ARG A 387 -72.82 -40.31 4.85
N ASP A 388 -71.98 -41.03 5.58
CA ASP A 388 -72.40 -42.18 6.38
C ASP A 388 -73.27 -41.77 7.56
N ALA A 389 -72.97 -40.65 8.23
CA ALA A 389 -73.84 -40.08 9.26
C ALA A 389 -75.21 -39.64 8.70
N ARG A 390 -75.27 -39.16 7.44
CA ARG A 390 -76.55 -38.86 6.76
C ARG A 390 -77.30 -40.13 6.38
N ASN A 391 -76.60 -41.19 5.96
CA ASN A 391 -77.19 -42.50 5.65
C ASN A 391 -77.72 -43.19 6.92
N PHE A 392 -76.95 -43.17 8.01
CA PHE A 392 -77.35 -43.67 9.32
C PHE A 392 -78.63 -42.99 9.80
N LYS A 393 -78.71 -41.65 9.75
CA LYS A 393 -79.93 -40.92 10.13
C LYS A 393 -81.16 -41.28 9.26
N LYS A 394 -80.98 -41.60 7.98
CA LYS A 394 -82.07 -42.11 7.13
C LYS A 394 -82.53 -43.50 7.59
N MET A 395 -81.60 -44.40 7.90
CA MET A 395 -81.90 -45.75 8.40
C MET A 395 -82.55 -45.71 9.79
N GLU A 396 -82.10 -44.82 10.68
CA GLU A 396 -82.70 -44.58 11.99
C GLU A 396 -84.14 -44.05 11.87
N MET A 397 -84.42 -43.18 10.89
CA MET A 397 -85.77 -42.70 10.60
C MET A 397 -86.66 -43.82 10.03
N GLN A 398 -86.14 -44.64 9.12
CA GLN A 398 -86.85 -45.81 8.58
C GLN A 398 -87.15 -46.84 9.68
N LEU A 399 -86.22 -47.05 10.62
CA LEU A 399 -86.42 -47.92 11.78
C LEU A 399 -87.54 -47.41 12.69
N LYS A 400 -87.62 -46.08 12.94
CA LYS A 400 -88.72 -45.48 13.72
C LYS A 400 -90.07 -45.67 13.03
N ILE A 401 -90.16 -45.42 11.72
CA ILE A 401 -91.38 -45.67 10.94
C ILE A 401 -91.79 -47.16 10.99
N ALA A 402 -90.83 -48.09 10.94
CA ALA A 402 -91.11 -49.53 11.08
C ALA A 402 -91.53 -49.93 12.52
N GLN A 403 -91.06 -49.23 13.54
CA GLN A 403 -91.51 -49.40 14.93
C GLN A 403 -92.92 -48.85 15.14
N GLU A 404 -93.24 -47.72 14.53
CA GLU A 404 -94.57 -47.08 14.57
C GLU A 404 -95.63 -47.91 13.83
N THR A 405 -95.31 -48.50 12.67
CA THR A 405 -96.24 -49.44 12.00
C THR A 405 -96.41 -50.74 12.80
N LEU A 406 -95.35 -51.24 13.45
CA LEU A 406 -95.43 -52.40 14.34
C LEU A 406 -96.34 -52.14 15.57
N THR A 407 -96.31 -50.94 16.17
CA THR A 407 -97.25 -50.61 17.27
C THR A 407 -98.68 -50.46 16.77
N GLN A 408 -98.90 -49.87 15.59
CA GLN A 408 -100.23 -49.81 14.96
C GLN A 408 -100.82 -51.21 14.71
N VAL A 409 -100.02 -52.16 14.21
CA VAL A 409 -100.45 -53.56 14.01
C VAL A 409 -100.81 -54.23 15.33
N LYS A 410 -100.03 -54.02 16.41
CA LYS A 410 -100.37 -54.53 17.75
C LYS A 410 -101.69 -53.95 18.27
N MET A 411 -101.89 -52.64 18.17
CA MET A 411 -103.14 -51.96 18.55
C MET A 411 -104.36 -52.42 17.74
N HIS A 412 -104.18 -52.95 16.53
CA HIS A 412 -105.24 -53.59 15.75
C HIS A 412 -105.49 -55.04 16.20
N HIS A 413 -104.45 -55.80 16.54
CA HIS A 413 -104.58 -57.17 17.05
C HIS A 413 -105.30 -57.21 18.41
N GLU A 414 -104.97 -56.30 19.33
CA GLU A 414 -105.67 -56.16 20.62
C GLU A 414 -107.15 -55.80 20.44
N ARG A 415 -107.49 -55.00 19.43
CA ARG A 415 -108.89 -54.64 19.11
C ARG A 415 -109.67 -55.82 18.54
N MET A 416 -109.06 -56.58 17.63
CA MET A 416 -109.62 -57.84 17.11
C MET A 416 -109.87 -58.88 18.23
N LEU A 417 -108.99 -58.94 19.24
CA LEU A 417 -109.18 -59.80 20.41
C LEU A 417 -110.44 -59.42 21.20
N LEU A 418 -110.61 -58.13 21.50
CA LEU A 418 -111.79 -57.62 22.20
C LEU A 418 -113.09 -57.82 21.40
N GLU A 419 -113.03 -57.73 20.07
CA GLU A 419 -114.18 -58.03 19.18
C GLU A 419 -114.56 -59.52 19.18
N VAL A 420 -113.59 -60.44 19.40
CA VAL A 420 -113.85 -61.88 19.59
C VAL A 420 -114.40 -62.20 20.98
N GLU A 421 -113.95 -61.49 22.02
CA GLU A 421 -114.48 -61.63 23.39
C GLU A 421 -115.90 -61.07 23.56
N ALA A 422 -116.36 -60.20 22.66
CA ALA A 422 -117.66 -59.54 22.72
C ALA A 422 -118.87 -60.40 22.23
N VAL A 423 -118.66 -61.67 21.84
CA VAL A 423 -119.72 -62.54 21.31
C VAL A 423 -120.47 -63.27 22.44
N PRO A 424 -121.80 -63.04 22.63
CA PRO A 424 -122.55 -63.70 23.69
C PRO A 424 -122.76 -65.20 23.45
N LYS A 425 -122.75 -65.98 24.53
CA LYS A 425 -123.45 -67.26 24.63
C LYS A 425 -124.71 -67.00 25.45
N ASP A 426 -125.88 -67.15 24.85
CA ASP A 426 -127.16 -66.68 25.41
C ASP A 426 -128.10 -67.85 25.76
N ASP A 427 -128.73 -67.77 26.93
CA ASP A 427 -129.74 -68.71 27.45
C ASP A 427 -130.43 -68.10 28.69
N GLY A 428 -131.71 -67.70 28.63
CA GLY A 428 -132.28 -66.88 29.73
C GLY A 428 -133.76 -66.44 29.72
N SER A 429 -134.64 -66.99 28.88
CA SER A 429 -135.96 -66.37 28.56
C SER A 429 -137.23 -66.99 29.18
N LEU A 430 -137.15 -67.67 30.34
CA LEU A 430 -138.27 -68.51 30.85
C LEU A 430 -138.97 -68.09 32.16
N LEU A 431 -138.55 -67.02 32.85
CA LEU A 431 -139.01 -66.80 34.25
C LEU A 431 -140.40 -66.15 34.42
N GLU A 432 -140.87 -65.35 33.46
CA GLU A 432 -142.02 -64.45 33.68
C GLU A 432 -143.40 -65.11 33.54
N ARG A 433 -143.51 -66.17 32.72
CA ARG A 433 -144.78 -66.81 32.33
C ARG A 433 -145.53 -67.56 33.46
N ARG A 434 -145.00 -67.55 34.69
CA ARG A 434 -145.49 -68.37 35.82
C ARG A 434 -146.41 -67.63 36.82
N LYS A 435 -146.48 -66.29 36.77
CA LYS A 435 -147.15 -65.48 37.83
C LYS A 435 -148.65 -65.22 37.62
N GLU A 436 -149.21 -65.52 36.46
CA GLU A 436 -150.56 -65.09 36.08
C GLU A 436 -151.68 -66.05 36.56
N LEU A 437 -151.41 -67.36 36.56
CA LEU A 437 -152.40 -68.43 36.78
C LEU A 437 -152.88 -68.64 38.24
N GLN A 438 -152.55 -67.75 39.18
CA GLN A 438 -152.78 -67.97 40.62
C GLN A 438 -153.88 -67.09 41.24
N LYS A 439 -154.58 -66.25 40.47
CA LYS A 439 -155.57 -65.28 41.01
C LYS A 439 -157.04 -65.67 40.87
N GLU A 440 -157.39 -66.68 40.07
CA GLU A 440 -158.80 -66.95 39.69
C GLU A 440 -159.57 -67.82 40.69
N VAL A 441 -158.89 -68.46 41.65
CA VAL A 441 -159.48 -69.52 42.51
C VAL A 441 -160.18 -68.99 43.77
N GLU A 442 -159.85 -67.80 44.28
CA GLU A 442 -160.34 -67.35 45.60
C GLU A 442 -161.77 -66.78 45.61
N ILE A 443 -162.31 -66.39 44.46
CA ILE A 443 -163.58 -65.65 44.38
C ILE A 443 -164.81 -66.54 44.66
N ALA A 444 -164.71 -67.85 44.41
CA ALA A 444 -165.84 -68.78 44.45
C ALA A 444 -166.34 -69.22 45.84
N LYS A 445 -165.83 -68.64 46.95
CA LYS A 445 -165.89 -69.27 48.29
C LYS A 445 -166.64 -68.53 49.42
N ARG A 446 -167.38 -67.44 49.14
CA ARG A 446 -167.99 -66.58 50.21
C ARG A 446 -169.52 -66.40 50.25
N ASN A 447 -170.29 -66.96 49.32
CA ASN A 447 -171.73 -66.63 49.18
C ASN A 447 -172.68 -67.77 49.59
N LEU A 448 -172.56 -68.33 50.81
CA LEU A 448 -173.53 -69.31 51.33
C LEU A 448 -173.63 -69.29 52.89
N SER A 449 -174.84 -69.51 53.41
CA SER A 449 -175.26 -69.57 54.84
C SER A 449 -175.31 -68.25 55.65
N GLN A 450 -176.08 -68.13 56.74
CA GLN A 450 -177.57 -68.14 56.95
C GLN A 450 -177.89 -67.97 58.47
N GLU A 451 -179.05 -67.41 58.85
CA GLU A 451 -179.56 -67.24 60.25
C GLU A 451 -181.13 -67.16 60.26
N LYS A 452 -181.95 -67.08 61.35
CA LYS A 452 -181.77 -66.93 62.83
C LYS A 452 -183.01 -67.52 63.60
N THR A 453 -183.31 -67.04 64.82
CA THR A 453 -184.53 -67.22 65.67
C THR A 453 -184.68 -68.57 66.40
N SER A 454 -185.30 -68.71 67.60
CA SER A 454 -185.68 -67.81 68.72
C SER A 454 -186.04 -68.71 69.97
N THR A 455 -186.62 -68.33 71.13
CA THR A 455 -187.31 -67.13 71.68
C THR A 455 -187.40 -67.20 73.24
N ASP A 456 -187.62 -66.06 73.90
CA ASP A 456 -188.35 -65.84 75.17
C ASP A 456 -188.01 -66.61 76.49
N ILE A 457 -186.90 -66.23 77.15
CA ILE A 457 -186.73 -66.34 78.63
C ILE A 457 -186.23 -65.01 79.27
N GLU A 458 -185.91 -64.01 78.46
CA GLU A 458 -184.85 -63.01 78.72
C GLU A 458 -185.13 -62.00 79.87
N GLY A 459 -186.39 -61.82 80.27
CA GLY A 459 -186.82 -60.77 81.21
C GLY A 459 -186.27 -60.80 82.64
N ARG A 460 -185.49 -61.82 83.03
CA ARG A 460 -184.85 -61.92 84.36
C ARG A 460 -183.33 -61.76 84.38
N ILE A 461 -182.69 -61.66 83.22
CA ILE A 461 -181.22 -61.53 83.12
C ILE A 461 -180.79 -60.06 83.18
N LEU A 462 -181.67 -59.15 82.76
CA LEU A 462 -181.36 -57.73 82.52
C LEU A 462 -180.82 -56.98 83.76
N GLU A 463 -181.37 -57.24 84.95
CA GLU A 463 -180.94 -56.58 86.20
C GLU A 463 -179.52 -57.00 86.63
N GLN A 464 -179.05 -58.18 86.18
CA GLN A 464 -177.72 -58.68 86.52
C GLN A 464 -176.64 -58.05 85.64
N CYS A 465 -176.93 -57.78 84.35
CA CYS A 465 -175.99 -57.18 83.41
C CYS A 465 -175.57 -55.75 83.79
N ILE A 466 -176.48 -54.94 84.34
CA ILE A 466 -176.22 -53.54 84.69
C ILE A 466 -175.09 -53.42 85.75
N ALA A 467 -175.00 -54.38 86.67
CA ALA A 467 -173.97 -54.39 87.71
C ALA A 467 -172.58 -54.81 87.20
N GLU A 468 -172.51 -55.54 86.09
CA GLU A 468 -171.25 -55.91 85.42
C GLU A 468 -170.74 -54.77 84.52
N GLU A 469 -171.64 -54.06 83.84
CA GLU A 469 -171.32 -52.92 82.97
C GLU A 469 -170.59 -51.79 83.73
N ASP A 470 -171.03 -51.47 84.95
CA ASP A 470 -170.43 -50.42 85.79
C ASP A 470 -169.04 -50.80 86.35
N GLN A 471 -168.68 -52.09 86.35
CA GLN A 471 -167.32 -52.56 86.65
C GLN A 471 -166.43 -52.51 85.40
N LEU A 472 -166.97 -52.92 84.25
CA LEU A 472 -166.27 -52.86 82.97
C LEU A 472 -165.89 -51.42 82.58
N PHE A 473 -166.75 -50.44 82.86
CA PHE A 473 -166.46 -49.02 82.60
C PHE A 473 -165.18 -48.53 83.31
N LYS A 474 -165.01 -48.85 84.60
CA LYS A 474 -163.86 -48.43 85.40
C LYS A 474 -162.55 -49.09 84.92
N ALA A 475 -162.61 -50.34 84.45
CA ALA A 475 -161.49 -50.99 83.78
C ALA A 475 -161.14 -50.29 82.45
N LEU A 476 -162.17 -49.89 81.67
CA LEU A 476 -162.01 -49.20 80.39
C LEU A 476 -161.32 -47.83 80.55
N GLU A 477 -161.61 -47.08 81.61
CA GLU A 477 -160.93 -45.82 81.92
C GLU A 477 -159.45 -46.03 82.27
N HIS A 478 -159.14 -46.99 83.15
CA HIS A 478 -157.74 -47.34 83.47
C HIS A 478 -156.94 -47.76 82.22
N TYR A 479 -157.53 -48.52 81.29
CA TYR A 479 -156.88 -48.86 80.02
C TYR A 479 -156.72 -47.64 79.07
N ARG A 480 -157.64 -46.66 79.10
CA ARG A 480 -157.50 -45.39 78.35
C ARG A 480 -156.36 -44.54 78.89
N GLU A 481 -156.19 -44.43 80.20
CA GLU A 481 -155.05 -43.73 80.81
C GLU A 481 -153.72 -44.43 80.49
N GLY A 482 -153.70 -45.76 80.54
CA GLY A 482 -152.55 -46.56 80.10
C GLY A 482 -152.19 -46.28 78.63
N ALA A 483 -153.18 -46.31 77.73
CA ALA A 483 -152.99 -46.01 76.31
C ALA A 483 -152.47 -44.58 76.07
N ALA A 484 -153.02 -43.57 76.76
CA ALA A 484 -152.55 -42.18 76.66
C ALA A 484 -151.08 -42.03 77.09
N ASN A 485 -150.68 -42.73 78.17
CA ASN A 485 -149.29 -42.76 78.62
C ASN A 485 -148.35 -43.46 77.62
N PHE A 486 -148.77 -44.57 77.00
CA PHE A 486 -147.99 -45.23 75.94
C PHE A 486 -147.86 -44.37 74.68
N ILE A 487 -148.90 -43.62 74.29
CA ILE A 487 -148.84 -42.65 73.18
C ILE A 487 -147.83 -41.55 73.50
N ARG A 488 -147.88 -40.95 74.70
CA ARG A 488 -146.93 -39.92 75.14
C ARG A 488 -145.48 -40.42 75.17
N LEU A 489 -145.25 -41.64 75.65
CA LEU A 489 -143.93 -42.26 75.65
C LEU A 489 -143.44 -42.55 74.22
N THR A 490 -144.33 -42.97 73.33
CA THR A 490 -144.02 -43.21 71.91
C THR A 490 -143.64 -41.91 71.20
N GLN A 491 -144.34 -40.81 71.49
CA GLN A 491 -144.00 -39.48 70.97
C GLN A 491 -142.60 -39.05 71.47
N LEU A 492 -142.34 -39.10 72.77
CA LEU A 492 -141.01 -38.78 73.34
C LEU A 492 -139.89 -39.66 72.73
N LYS A 493 -140.17 -40.93 72.42
CA LYS A 493 -139.22 -41.83 71.73
C LYS A 493 -139.14 -41.62 70.21
N ALA A 494 -140.09 -40.90 69.59
CA ALA A 494 -139.95 -40.38 68.23
C ALA A 494 -139.08 -39.11 68.25
N ASP A 495 -139.37 -38.16 69.13
CA ASP A 495 -138.66 -36.89 69.28
C ASP A 495 -137.17 -37.13 69.64
N GLU A 496 -136.88 -38.05 70.57
CA GLU A 496 -135.51 -38.51 70.86
C GLU A 496 -134.80 -39.07 69.63
N ARG A 497 -135.52 -39.81 68.77
CA ARG A 497 -134.96 -40.43 67.56
C ARG A 497 -134.66 -39.38 66.51
N GLU A 498 -135.55 -38.42 66.33
CA GLU A 498 -135.36 -37.30 65.40
C GLU A 498 -134.22 -36.38 65.86
N GLN A 499 -134.14 -36.06 67.15
CA GLN A 499 -133.03 -35.27 67.70
C GLN A 499 -131.69 -35.98 67.53
N LYS A 500 -131.60 -37.28 67.88
CA LYS A 500 -130.39 -38.10 67.66
C LYS A 500 -130.03 -38.20 66.17
N SER A 501 -131.02 -38.27 65.28
CA SER A 501 -130.81 -38.24 63.82
C SER A 501 -130.25 -36.89 63.34
N LYS A 502 -130.84 -35.77 63.79
CA LYS A 502 -130.37 -34.41 63.50
C LYS A 502 -128.94 -34.18 63.99
N ASP A 503 -128.61 -34.64 65.20
CA ASP A 503 -127.27 -34.46 65.77
C ASP A 503 -126.24 -35.40 65.13
N SER A 504 -126.64 -36.62 64.74
CA SER A 504 -125.82 -37.50 63.88
C SER A 504 -125.54 -36.86 62.52
N LEU A 505 -126.55 -36.27 61.87
CA LEU A 505 -126.38 -35.57 60.59
C LEU A 505 -125.46 -34.34 60.73
N LYS A 506 -125.59 -33.55 61.80
CA LYS A 506 -124.65 -32.45 62.11
C LYS A 506 -123.22 -32.97 62.31
N ALA A 507 -123.04 -34.09 62.99
CA ALA A 507 -121.73 -34.71 63.17
C ALA A 507 -121.14 -35.22 61.84
N GLN A 508 -121.96 -35.85 60.99
CA GLN A 508 -121.56 -36.31 59.65
C GLN A 508 -121.16 -35.14 58.75
N VAL A 509 -121.90 -34.02 58.76
CA VAL A 509 -121.54 -32.81 58.01
C VAL A 509 -120.23 -32.20 58.53
N ARG A 510 -120.03 -32.12 59.86
CA ARG A 510 -118.76 -31.67 60.44
C ARG A 510 -117.58 -32.57 60.03
N LEU A 511 -117.76 -33.90 60.06
CA LEU A 511 -116.76 -34.86 59.65
C LEU A 511 -116.43 -34.74 58.15
N ASN A 512 -117.45 -34.57 57.30
CA ASN A 512 -117.26 -34.36 55.86
C ASN A 512 -116.47 -33.06 55.58
N ASN A 513 -116.77 -31.98 56.31
CA ASN A 513 -116.03 -30.71 56.19
C ASN A 513 -114.57 -30.87 56.62
N ILE A 514 -114.31 -31.51 57.78
CA ILE A 514 -112.95 -31.80 58.25
C ILE A 514 -112.17 -32.66 57.24
N ILE A 515 -112.82 -33.64 56.59
CA ILE A 515 -112.21 -34.44 55.52
C ILE A 515 -111.91 -33.58 54.27
N ALA A 516 -112.74 -32.59 53.95
CA ALA A 516 -112.46 -31.65 52.87
C ALA A 516 -111.26 -30.75 53.22
N ASP A 517 -111.20 -30.21 54.44
CA ASP A 517 -110.10 -29.38 54.93
C ASP A 517 -108.77 -30.15 54.99
N ILE A 518 -108.79 -31.41 55.43
CA ILE A 518 -107.60 -32.28 55.37
C ILE A 518 -107.14 -32.44 53.91
N LYS A 519 -108.07 -32.66 52.97
CA LYS A 519 -107.72 -32.80 51.54
C LYS A 519 -107.17 -31.52 50.91
N THR A 520 -107.62 -30.33 51.34
CA THR A 520 -107.03 -29.05 50.88
C THR A 520 -105.64 -28.86 51.48
N LYS A 521 -105.43 -29.17 52.78
CA LYS A 521 -104.09 -29.12 53.39
C LYS A 521 -103.13 -30.15 52.82
N ASP A 522 -103.58 -31.35 52.48
CA ASP A 522 -102.78 -32.33 51.73
C ASP A 522 -102.42 -31.84 50.32
N PHE A 523 -103.26 -31.02 49.68
CA PHE A 523 -102.93 -30.38 48.41
C PHE A 523 -101.88 -29.27 48.59
N GLU A 524 -102.09 -28.34 49.53
CA GLU A 524 -101.10 -27.30 49.89
C GLU A 524 -99.73 -27.92 50.23
N ILE A 525 -99.69 -28.95 51.08
CA ILE A 525 -98.45 -29.65 51.46
C ILE A 525 -97.78 -30.30 50.23
N ARG A 526 -98.54 -30.88 49.30
CA ARG A 526 -97.99 -31.43 48.04
C ARG A 526 -97.43 -30.32 47.14
N GLU A 527 -98.09 -29.17 47.07
CA GLU A 527 -97.63 -28.02 46.29
C GLU A 527 -96.36 -27.40 46.90
N HIS A 528 -96.32 -27.16 48.21
CA HIS A 528 -95.12 -26.69 48.90
C HIS A 528 -93.95 -27.69 48.77
N LYS A 529 -94.20 -29.00 48.90
CA LYS A 529 -93.20 -30.05 48.62
C LYS A 529 -92.78 -30.09 47.15
N LYS A 530 -93.61 -29.62 46.20
CA LYS A 530 -93.21 -29.46 44.78
C LYS A 530 -92.30 -28.24 44.62
N LYS A 531 -92.74 -27.06 45.08
CA LYS A 531 -91.96 -25.81 45.09
C LYS A 531 -90.59 -25.98 45.77
N GLN A 532 -90.51 -26.67 46.91
CA GLN A 532 -89.25 -26.97 47.59
C GLN A 532 -88.30 -27.80 46.71
N ARG A 533 -88.80 -28.82 46.00
CA ARG A 533 -88.00 -29.64 45.07
C ARG A 533 -87.56 -28.86 43.83
N GLU A 534 -88.35 -27.88 43.40
CA GLU A 534 -88.01 -27.00 42.27
C GLU A 534 -86.94 -25.99 42.67
N ASN A 535 -87.09 -25.32 43.82
CA ASN A 535 -86.05 -24.44 44.39
C ASN A 535 -84.73 -25.21 44.65
N LEU A 536 -84.79 -26.45 45.15
CA LEU A 536 -83.60 -27.29 45.34
C LEU A 536 -82.94 -27.77 44.03
N ARG A 537 -83.66 -27.78 42.90
CA ARG A 537 -83.05 -27.99 41.57
C ARG A 537 -82.37 -26.72 41.09
N GLN A 538 -83.08 -25.58 41.14
CA GLN A 538 -82.54 -24.26 40.79
C GLN A 538 -81.26 -23.95 41.57
N MET A 539 -81.24 -24.19 42.89
CA MET A 539 -80.04 -23.97 43.72
C MET A 539 -78.85 -24.85 43.29
N LYS A 540 -79.09 -26.08 42.84
CA LYS A 540 -78.06 -26.99 42.31
C LYS A 540 -77.62 -26.62 40.88
N GLU A 541 -78.51 -26.00 40.11
CA GLU A 541 -78.20 -25.45 38.78
C GLU A 541 -77.36 -24.17 38.91
N PHE A 542 -77.71 -23.27 39.83
CA PHE A 542 -76.90 -22.09 40.17
C PHE A 542 -75.53 -22.46 40.75
N ALA A 543 -75.43 -23.48 41.61
CA ALA A 543 -74.14 -23.96 42.12
C ALA A 543 -73.23 -24.42 40.96
N LYS A 544 -73.75 -25.22 40.03
CA LYS A 544 -73.01 -25.66 38.83
C LYS A 544 -72.60 -24.49 37.93
N LEU A 545 -73.48 -23.50 37.75
CA LEU A 545 -73.17 -22.30 36.96
C LEU A 545 -72.06 -21.47 37.63
N TYR A 546 -72.10 -21.32 38.96
CA TYR A 546 -71.04 -20.66 39.73
C TYR A 546 -69.72 -21.42 39.61
N ASP A 547 -69.73 -22.76 39.72
CA ASP A 547 -68.53 -23.58 39.52
C ASP A 547 -67.95 -23.40 38.11
N ILE A 548 -68.78 -23.40 37.06
CA ILE A 548 -68.32 -23.13 35.68
C ILE A 548 -67.67 -21.75 35.59
N VAL A 549 -68.34 -20.69 36.06
CA VAL A 549 -67.81 -19.31 36.05
C VAL A 549 -66.51 -19.19 36.87
N ARG A 550 -66.39 -19.93 37.98
CA ARG A 550 -65.16 -19.99 38.80
C ARG A 550 -64.01 -20.67 38.06
N HIS A 551 -64.28 -21.77 37.34
CA HIS A 551 -63.26 -22.43 36.51
C HIS A 551 -62.85 -21.55 35.32
N GLU A 552 -63.79 -20.84 34.70
CA GLU A 552 -63.51 -19.88 33.62
C GLU A 552 -62.70 -18.67 34.13
N ARG A 553 -63.06 -18.09 35.29
CA ARG A 553 -62.25 -17.05 35.96
C ARG A 553 -60.83 -17.55 36.19
N ASN A 554 -60.65 -18.72 36.79
CA ASN A 554 -59.32 -19.26 37.09
C ASN A 554 -58.50 -19.50 35.81
N LYS A 555 -59.15 -20.00 34.75
CA LYS A 555 -58.53 -20.16 33.42
C LYS A 555 -58.09 -18.81 32.82
N LEU A 556 -58.92 -17.76 32.94
CA LEU A 556 -58.57 -16.41 32.48
C LEU A 556 -57.43 -15.80 33.29
N VAL A 557 -57.44 -15.93 34.62
CA VAL A 557 -56.34 -15.49 35.50
C VAL A 557 -55.02 -16.17 35.13
N ASN A 558 -55.03 -17.49 34.91
CA ASN A 558 -53.84 -18.23 34.48
C ASN A 558 -53.35 -17.77 33.10
N LEU A 559 -54.25 -17.50 32.15
CA LEU A 559 -53.90 -16.95 30.83
C LEU A 559 -53.29 -15.54 30.94
N VAL A 560 -53.82 -14.68 31.80
CA VAL A 560 -53.27 -13.34 32.08
C VAL A 560 -51.89 -13.43 32.73
N HIS A 561 -51.70 -14.34 33.68
CA HIS A 561 -50.39 -14.57 34.32
C HIS A 561 -49.34 -15.05 33.31
N CYS A 562 -49.65 -16.08 32.52
CA CYS A 562 -48.78 -16.58 31.44
C CYS A 562 -48.51 -15.52 30.35
N ALA A 563 -49.47 -14.63 30.08
CA ALA A 563 -49.27 -13.50 29.17
C ALA A 563 -48.29 -12.47 29.77
N ARG A 564 -48.48 -12.07 31.05
CA ARG A 564 -47.59 -11.14 31.76
C ARG A 564 -46.16 -11.67 31.87
N GLN A 565 -45.99 -12.97 32.16
CA GLN A 565 -44.68 -13.63 32.15
C GLN A 565 -44.01 -13.50 30.77
N LYS A 566 -44.71 -13.87 29.68
CA LYS A 566 -44.18 -13.75 28.31
C LYS A 566 -43.88 -12.30 27.92
N THR A 567 -44.66 -11.32 28.39
CA THR A 567 -44.37 -9.90 28.20
C THR A 567 -43.06 -9.50 28.90
N ASN A 568 -42.78 -10.01 30.10
CA ASN A 568 -41.51 -9.76 30.79
C ASN A 568 -40.33 -10.43 30.06
N GLU A 569 -40.45 -11.71 29.70
CA GLU A 569 -39.42 -12.41 28.90
C GLU A 569 -39.10 -11.68 27.58
N ILE A 570 -40.11 -11.08 26.93
CA ILE A 570 -39.91 -10.29 25.71
C ILE A 570 -39.24 -8.95 26.03
N LYS A 571 -39.63 -8.26 27.12
CA LYS A 571 -38.96 -7.02 27.56
C LYS A 571 -37.48 -7.24 27.90
N GLU A 572 -37.15 -8.36 28.53
CA GLU A 572 -35.77 -8.76 28.82
C GLU A 572 -34.98 -9.05 27.53
N LYS A 573 -35.56 -9.80 26.59
CA LYS A 573 -34.96 -10.04 25.27
C LYS A 573 -34.74 -8.74 24.48
N VAL A 574 -35.67 -7.79 24.55
CA VAL A 574 -35.50 -6.45 23.96
C VAL A 574 -34.33 -5.71 24.60
N LYS A 575 -34.26 -5.62 25.94
CA LYS A 575 -33.11 -5.00 26.63
C LYS A 575 -31.76 -5.64 26.28
N MET A 576 -31.71 -6.96 26.15
CA MET A 576 -30.48 -7.67 25.75
C MET A 576 -30.08 -7.34 24.31
N LEU A 577 -31.03 -7.24 23.38
CA LEU A 577 -30.78 -6.81 22.01
C LEU A 577 -30.38 -5.33 21.92
N ASP A 578 -31.00 -4.45 22.71
CA ASP A 578 -30.63 -3.03 22.78
C ASP A 578 -29.16 -2.89 23.22
N ASN A 579 -28.78 -3.55 24.31
CA ASN A 579 -27.39 -3.64 24.80
C ASN A 579 -26.44 -4.17 23.70
N GLU A 580 -26.83 -5.22 22.98
CA GLU A 580 -26.05 -5.74 21.85
C GLU A 580 -25.88 -4.68 20.74
N THR A 581 -26.94 -3.93 20.41
CA THR A 581 -26.83 -2.83 19.42
C THR A 581 -25.90 -1.71 19.88
N GLU A 582 -25.84 -1.39 21.18
CA GLU A 582 -24.92 -0.39 21.70
C GLU A 582 -23.47 -0.87 21.68
N ILE A 583 -23.22 -2.13 22.06
CA ILE A 583 -21.91 -2.78 21.93
C ILE A 583 -21.46 -2.78 20.45
N LEU A 584 -22.36 -3.10 19.51
CA LEU A 584 -22.09 -3.07 18.08
C LEU A 584 -21.82 -1.64 17.56
N ARG A 585 -22.61 -0.64 17.98
CA ARG A 585 -22.37 0.79 17.65
C ARG A 585 -21.00 1.26 18.13
N SER A 586 -20.65 0.95 19.39
CA SER A 586 -19.34 1.27 19.96
C SER A 586 -18.19 0.61 19.17
N ASN A 587 -18.34 -0.67 18.83
CA ASN A 587 -17.39 -1.41 18.00
C ASN A 587 -17.25 -0.83 16.58
N VAL A 588 -18.33 -0.35 15.96
CA VAL A 588 -18.28 0.37 14.67
C VAL A 588 -17.49 1.66 14.80
N ILE A 589 -17.77 2.50 15.81
CA ILE A 589 -17.03 3.76 16.05
C ILE A 589 -15.53 3.49 16.31
N ILE A 590 -15.19 2.42 17.03
CA ILE A 590 -13.79 2.02 17.26
C ILE A 590 -13.11 1.57 15.95
N LYS A 591 -13.81 0.78 15.11
CA LYS A 591 -13.30 0.37 13.79
C LYS A 591 -13.15 1.55 12.84
N GLU A 592 -14.08 2.50 12.84
CA GLU A 592 -14.04 3.72 12.02
C GLU A 592 -12.88 4.64 12.44
N ARG A 593 -12.69 4.87 13.76
CA ARG A 593 -11.51 5.59 14.29
C ARG A 593 -10.19 4.91 13.92
N LYS A 594 -10.13 3.57 13.87
CA LYS A 594 -8.96 2.82 13.36
C LYS A 594 -8.78 3.04 11.85
N LEU A 595 -9.85 2.93 11.05
CA LEU A 595 -9.83 3.16 9.61
C LEU A 595 -9.36 4.58 9.24
N GLN A 596 -9.87 5.61 9.93
CA GLN A 596 -9.47 7.01 9.73
C GLN A 596 -7.98 7.22 10.02
N LYS A 597 -7.44 6.58 11.08
CA LYS A 597 -5.98 6.57 11.36
C LYS A 597 -5.18 5.90 10.25
N TYR A 598 -5.67 4.81 9.64
CA TYR A 598 -5.02 4.18 8.49
C TYR A 598 -5.09 5.04 7.22
N GLN A 599 -6.24 5.67 6.93
CA GLN A 599 -6.40 6.58 5.80
C GLN A 599 -5.46 7.79 5.90
N LEU A 600 -5.30 8.38 7.09
CA LEU A 600 -4.38 9.49 7.31
C LEU A 600 -2.90 9.07 7.18
N LYS A 601 -2.53 7.88 7.69
CA LYS A 601 -1.21 7.28 7.43
C LYS A 601 -0.97 7.05 5.93
N LEU A 602 -1.96 6.52 5.21
CA LEU A 602 -1.85 6.30 3.76
C LEU A 602 -1.68 7.63 2.99
N SER A 603 -2.46 8.67 3.33
CA SER A 603 -2.33 10.01 2.73
C SER A 603 -0.93 10.60 2.93
N ASN A 604 -0.36 10.44 4.14
CA ASN A 604 0.99 10.90 4.43
C ASN A 604 2.06 10.06 3.70
N ASN A 605 1.91 8.74 3.64
CA ASN A 605 2.81 7.86 2.89
C ASN A 605 2.79 8.17 1.38
N VAL A 606 1.62 8.52 0.81
CA VAL A 606 1.51 8.95 -0.59
C VAL A 606 2.28 10.26 -0.80
N LYS A 607 2.10 11.29 0.05
CA LYS A 607 2.85 12.55 -0.04
C LYS A 607 4.37 12.34 0.05
N VAL A 608 4.83 11.48 0.97
CA VAL A 608 6.26 11.13 1.12
C VAL A 608 6.77 10.41 -0.12
N LYS A 609 6.04 9.41 -0.63
CA LYS A 609 6.40 8.69 -1.87
C LYS A 609 6.44 9.62 -3.09
N ASP A 610 5.49 10.56 -3.20
CA ASP A 610 5.45 11.54 -4.28
C ASP A 610 6.62 12.56 -4.19
N SER A 611 7.00 12.98 -2.98
CA SER A 611 8.21 13.80 -2.76
C SER A 611 9.47 13.05 -3.19
N ILE A 612 9.66 11.82 -2.70
CA ILE A 612 10.80 10.97 -3.08
C ILE A 612 10.83 10.77 -4.61
N GLN A 613 9.68 10.55 -5.25
CA GLN A 613 9.60 10.46 -6.72
C GLN A 613 9.93 11.79 -7.43
N CYS A 614 9.62 12.95 -6.85
CA CYS A 614 10.09 14.24 -7.36
C CYS A 614 11.62 14.38 -7.22
N ASP A 615 12.18 14.01 -6.09
CA ASP A 615 13.62 14.15 -5.82
C ASP A 615 14.47 13.16 -6.63
N VAL A 616 14.01 11.91 -6.79
CA VAL A 616 14.59 10.93 -7.73
C VAL A 616 14.56 11.45 -9.18
N ARG A 617 13.49 12.15 -9.60
CA ARG A 617 13.43 12.78 -10.93
C ARG A 617 14.45 13.91 -11.09
N LYS A 618 14.62 14.77 -10.07
CA LYS A 618 15.67 15.82 -10.06
C LYS A 618 17.07 15.19 -10.17
N LEU A 619 17.35 14.18 -9.34
CA LEU A 619 18.62 13.46 -9.34
C LEU A 619 18.90 12.81 -10.70
N TYR A 620 17.91 12.14 -11.30
CA TYR A 620 18.05 11.54 -12.63
C TYR A 620 18.35 12.59 -13.71
N GLN A 621 17.70 13.76 -13.66
CA GLN A 621 17.98 14.86 -14.59
C GLN A 621 19.41 15.41 -14.41
N THR A 622 19.83 15.72 -13.18
CA THR A 622 21.21 16.20 -12.93
C THR A 622 22.27 15.17 -13.35
N LEU A 623 22.00 13.87 -13.15
CA LEU A 623 22.86 12.77 -13.59
C LEU A 623 22.91 12.67 -15.13
N HIS A 624 21.82 12.97 -15.83
CA HIS A 624 21.81 13.06 -17.30
C HIS A 624 22.62 14.26 -17.80
N GLU A 625 22.45 15.44 -17.20
CA GLU A 625 23.24 16.65 -17.53
C GLU A 625 24.74 16.45 -17.28
N MET A 626 25.12 15.72 -16.22
CA MET A 626 26.53 15.37 -15.96
C MET A 626 27.07 14.32 -16.95
N LYS A 627 26.24 13.37 -17.42
CA LYS A 627 26.63 12.46 -18.51
C LYS A 627 26.91 13.20 -19.81
N GLU A 628 26.03 14.13 -20.20
CA GLU A 628 26.20 14.95 -21.41
C GLU A 628 27.48 15.80 -21.33
N LYS A 629 27.75 16.46 -20.19
CA LYS A 629 28.99 17.23 -19.97
C LYS A 629 30.24 16.36 -20.09
N ARG A 630 30.21 15.15 -19.51
CA ARG A 630 31.30 14.16 -19.61
C ARG A 630 31.51 13.65 -21.04
N GLU A 631 30.43 13.46 -21.80
CA GLU A 631 30.49 13.04 -23.21
C GLU A 631 31.03 14.17 -24.12
N GLN A 632 30.67 15.43 -23.84
CA GLN A 632 31.30 16.61 -24.47
C GLN A 632 32.79 16.70 -24.15
N GLN A 633 33.18 16.50 -22.88
CA GLN A 633 34.58 16.46 -22.46
C GLN A 633 35.37 15.33 -23.13
N LEU A 634 34.77 14.15 -23.31
CA LEU A 634 35.40 13.04 -24.03
C LEU A 634 35.67 13.39 -25.50
N MET A 635 34.69 13.99 -26.20
CA MET A 635 34.88 14.47 -27.58
C MET A 635 35.97 15.55 -27.68
N ASP A 636 36.11 16.42 -26.68
CA ASP A 636 37.19 17.41 -26.63
C ASP A 636 38.56 16.76 -26.34
N VAL A 637 38.64 15.73 -25.50
CA VAL A 637 39.86 14.94 -25.29
C VAL A 637 40.28 14.20 -26.57
N GLU A 638 39.34 13.56 -27.28
CA GLU A 638 39.60 12.96 -28.60
C GLU A 638 40.08 14.01 -29.62
N ARG A 639 39.43 15.18 -29.66
CA ARG A 639 39.81 16.30 -30.56
C ARG A 639 41.20 16.85 -30.26
N LEU A 640 41.58 16.95 -28.98
CA LEU A 640 42.91 17.37 -28.56
C LEU A 640 43.97 16.29 -28.83
N THR A 641 43.62 15.02 -28.63
CA THR A 641 44.51 13.87 -28.91
C THR A 641 44.82 13.78 -30.40
N ASN A 642 43.81 13.90 -31.27
CA ASN A 642 43.99 13.97 -32.73
C ASN A 642 44.75 15.23 -33.21
N MET A 643 44.84 16.27 -32.38
CA MET A 643 45.69 17.43 -32.65
C MET A 643 47.13 17.19 -32.19
N LEU A 644 47.32 16.51 -31.05
CA LEU A 644 48.63 16.12 -30.53
C LEU A 644 49.34 15.16 -31.50
N THR A 645 48.69 14.07 -31.90
CA THR A 645 49.28 13.07 -32.81
C THR A 645 49.69 13.69 -34.14
N ARG A 646 48.87 14.60 -34.69
CA ARG A 646 49.23 15.38 -35.88
C ARG A 646 50.46 16.27 -35.67
N ILE A 647 50.59 16.92 -34.52
CA ILE A 647 51.77 17.75 -34.19
C ILE A 647 53.00 16.85 -34.01
N GLU A 648 52.84 15.65 -33.46
CA GLU A 648 53.92 14.65 -33.35
C GLU A 648 54.35 14.14 -34.74
N GLU A 649 53.43 13.86 -35.66
CA GLU A 649 53.71 13.57 -37.07
C GLU A 649 54.46 14.72 -37.77
N GLU A 650 54.00 15.97 -37.59
CA GLU A 650 54.64 17.16 -38.15
C GLU A 650 56.05 17.38 -37.57
N MET A 651 56.26 17.10 -36.28
CA MET A 651 57.59 17.11 -35.62
C MET A 651 58.51 16.00 -36.14
N LEU A 652 58.01 14.77 -36.31
CA LEU A 652 58.79 13.65 -36.84
C LEU A 652 59.23 13.95 -38.29
N GLN A 653 58.31 14.41 -39.14
CA GLN A 653 58.64 14.86 -40.48
C GLN A 653 59.67 16.01 -40.51
N LEU A 654 59.69 16.88 -39.50
CA LEU A 654 60.70 17.93 -39.37
C LEU A 654 62.06 17.39 -38.96
N ARG A 655 62.10 16.42 -38.02
CA ARG A 655 63.34 15.69 -37.64
C ARG A 655 63.95 14.98 -38.85
N ASP A 656 63.15 14.22 -39.62
CA ASP A 656 63.61 13.56 -40.84
C ASP A 656 64.18 14.54 -41.87
N LYS A 657 63.58 15.73 -42.02
CA LYS A 657 64.07 16.78 -42.93
C LYS A 657 65.40 17.36 -42.46
N TYR A 658 65.55 17.56 -41.16
CA TYR A 658 66.78 18.05 -40.54
C TYR A 658 67.91 17.00 -40.62
N GLU A 659 67.63 15.74 -40.31
CA GLU A 659 68.62 14.66 -40.42
C GLU A 659 69.13 14.51 -41.86
N ARG A 660 68.23 14.50 -42.85
CA ARG A 660 68.62 14.51 -44.29
C ARG A 660 69.34 15.79 -44.72
N ALA A 661 69.22 16.90 -44.00
CA ALA A 661 70.04 18.10 -44.24
C ALA A 661 71.45 17.93 -43.64
N VAL A 662 71.57 17.37 -42.44
CA VAL A 662 72.85 17.05 -41.80
C VAL A 662 73.61 15.97 -42.58
N GLN A 663 72.95 14.90 -43.03
CA GLN A 663 73.54 13.86 -43.89
C GLN A 663 74.14 14.47 -45.16
N ARG A 664 73.35 15.22 -45.96
CA ARG A 664 73.83 15.90 -47.17
C ARG A 664 74.93 16.93 -46.91
N ARG A 665 74.91 17.63 -45.78
CA ARG A 665 76.01 18.53 -45.35
C ARG A 665 77.28 17.72 -45.09
N ASN A 666 77.19 16.58 -44.41
CA ASN A 666 78.33 15.72 -44.12
C ASN A 666 78.90 15.10 -45.41
N GLU A 667 78.05 14.59 -46.30
CA GLU A 667 78.42 14.10 -47.64
C GLU A 667 79.14 15.19 -48.45
N SER A 668 78.62 16.42 -48.46
CA SER A 668 79.25 17.57 -49.13
C SER A 668 80.58 17.96 -48.49
N GLY A 669 80.72 17.80 -47.16
CA GLY A 669 81.97 18.02 -46.44
C GLY A 669 83.05 16.98 -46.79
N VAL A 670 82.67 15.70 -46.91
CA VAL A 670 83.57 14.64 -47.40
C VAL A 670 84.03 14.95 -48.83
N GLN A 671 83.10 15.28 -49.74
CA GLN A 671 83.44 15.65 -51.12
C GLN A 671 84.27 16.93 -51.26
N LEU A 672 84.26 17.81 -50.25
CA LEU A 672 85.14 18.98 -50.20
C LEU A 672 86.55 18.57 -49.79
N ILE A 673 86.68 17.73 -48.74
CA ILE A 673 87.98 17.19 -48.29
C ILE A 673 88.63 16.37 -49.42
N GLU A 674 87.89 15.48 -50.09
CA GLU A 674 88.36 14.72 -51.25
C GLU A 674 88.92 15.64 -52.35
N ARG A 675 88.28 16.79 -52.62
CA ARG A 675 88.75 17.76 -53.61
C ARG A 675 89.91 18.63 -53.14
N GLU A 676 90.01 18.92 -51.85
CA GLU A 676 91.18 19.57 -51.26
C GLU A 676 92.40 18.63 -51.34
N GLU A 677 92.22 17.33 -51.11
CA GLU A 677 93.25 16.30 -51.31
C GLU A 677 93.65 16.17 -52.78
N GLU A 678 92.69 16.06 -53.73
CA GLU A 678 92.96 16.10 -55.18
C GLU A 678 93.76 17.35 -55.59
N THR A 679 93.41 18.51 -55.01
CA THR A 679 94.06 19.80 -55.27
C THR A 679 95.49 19.83 -54.71
N CYS A 680 95.71 19.33 -53.49
CA CYS A 680 97.05 19.17 -52.91
C CYS A 680 97.94 18.24 -53.76
N ILE A 681 97.39 17.11 -54.22
CA ILE A 681 98.06 16.17 -55.12
C ILE A 681 98.40 16.84 -56.47
N CYS A 682 97.54 17.71 -56.99
CA CYS A 682 97.82 18.48 -58.19
C CYS A 682 98.93 19.52 -57.99
N TYR A 683 98.94 20.25 -56.86
CA TYR A 683 100.02 21.19 -56.54
C TYR A 683 101.38 20.48 -56.43
N GLU A 684 101.46 19.33 -55.76
CA GLU A 684 102.72 18.60 -55.63
C GLU A 684 103.19 18.01 -56.97
N LYS A 685 102.28 17.51 -57.82
CA LYS A 685 102.61 17.14 -59.20
C LYS A 685 103.18 18.32 -60.00
N ILE A 686 102.60 19.52 -59.87
CA ILE A 686 103.10 20.73 -60.53
C ILE A 686 104.47 21.14 -59.97
N ASN A 687 104.68 21.04 -58.66
CA ASN A 687 105.97 21.32 -58.00
C ASN A 687 107.07 20.38 -58.53
N ILE A 688 106.82 19.07 -58.55
CA ILE A 688 107.73 18.05 -59.11
C ILE A 688 108.02 18.35 -60.60
N GLN A 689 107.01 18.65 -61.40
CA GLN A 689 107.19 19.02 -62.81
C GLN A 689 108.03 20.29 -62.99
N GLN A 690 107.81 21.33 -62.18
CA GLN A 690 108.63 22.55 -62.23
C GLN A 690 110.09 22.29 -61.85
N MET A 691 110.36 21.40 -60.88
CA MET A 691 111.73 21.02 -60.54
C MET A 691 112.38 20.19 -61.65
N MET A 692 111.63 19.29 -62.30
CA MET A 692 112.12 18.58 -63.49
C MET A 692 112.41 19.52 -64.66
N SER A 693 111.54 20.50 -64.94
CA SER A 693 111.78 21.53 -65.96
C SER A 693 113.01 22.36 -65.65
N ARG A 694 113.17 22.87 -64.42
CA ARG A 694 114.36 23.63 -64.01
C ARG A 694 115.65 22.83 -64.14
N ASN A 695 115.64 21.55 -63.80
CA ASN A 695 116.80 20.67 -64.02
C ASN A 695 117.09 20.49 -65.51
N GLY A 696 116.06 20.31 -66.34
CA GLY A 696 116.18 20.28 -67.79
C GLY A 696 116.75 21.58 -68.38
N ASP A 697 116.27 22.74 -67.92
CA ASP A 697 116.78 24.06 -68.33
C ASP A 697 118.26 24.24 -67.95
N LEU A 698 118.68 23.75 -66.77
CA LEU A 698 120.08 23.73 -66.35
C LEU A 698 120.94 22.80 -67.22
N GLU A 699 120.46 21.59 -67.52
CA GLU A 699 121.16 20.66 -68.43
C GLU A 699 121.28 21.22 -69.85
N ILE A 700 120.22 21.84 -70.37
CA ILE A 700 120.22 22.56 -71.66
C ILE A 700 121.23 23.71 -71.62
N GLY A 701 121.25 24.52 -70.56
CA GLY A 701 122.21 25.60 -70.38
C GLY A 701 123.67 25.12 -70.40
N VAL A 702 123.97 24.01 -69.73
CA VAL A 702 125.30 23.36 -69.76
C VAL A 702 125.65 22.86 -71.17
N MET A 703 124.68 22.31 -71.91
CA MET A 703 124.90 21.90 -73.30
C MET A 703 125.08 23.10 -74.24
N ASP A 704 124.36 24.22 -74.04
CA ASP A 704 124.52 25.44 -74.82
C ASP A 704 125.85 26.15 -74.53
N GLU A 705 126.33 26.16 -73.29
CA GLU A 705 127.70 26.61 -72.97
C GLU A 705 128.76 25.73 -73.67
N LYS A 706 128.55 24.41 -73.68
CA LYS A 706 129.42 23.46 -74.39
C LYS A 706 129.38 23.69 -75.91
N ILE A 707 128.22 23.99 -76.48
CA ILE A 707 128.07 24.40 -77.89
C ILE A 707 128.75 25.75 -78.14
N ARG A 708 128.61 26.74 -77.25
CA ARG A 708 129.29 28.06 -77.33
C ARG A 708 130.82 27.89 -77.33
N PHE A 709 131.34 27.05 -76.45
CA PHE A 709 132.77 26.72 -76.35
C PHE A 709 133.29 25.97 -77.60
N LEU A 710 132.51 25.03 -78.14
CA LEU A 710 132.84 24.35 -79.40
C LEU A 710 132.80 25.31 -80.59
N ARG A 711 131.80 26.21 -80.67
CA ARG A 711 131.74 27.29 -81.67
C ARG A 711 132.96 28.21 -81.57
N LEU A 712 133.39 28.58 -80.36
CA LEU A 712 134.57 29.40 -80.12
C LEU A 712 135.86 28.71 -80.60
N LYS A 713 136.04 27.42 -80.26
CA LYS A 713 137.16 26.60 -80.77
C LYS A 713 137.15 26.48 -82.30
N LEU A 714 135.96 26.38 -82.91
CA LEU A 714 135.79 26.31 -84.36
C LEU A 714 136.14 27.66 -85.01
N SER A 715 135.73 28.80 -84.44
CA SER A 715 136.16 30.12 -84.93
C SER A 715 137.67 30.36 -84.79
N GLU A 716 138.29 29.91 -83.69
CA GLU A 716 139.75 30.01 -83.52
C GLU A 716 140.49 29.13 -84.52
N LYS A 717 139.98 27.92 -84.82
CA LYS A 717 140.55 27.08 -85.88
C LYS A 717 140.35 27.67 -87.28
N LYS A 718 139.23 28.34 -87.56
CA LYS A 718 139.05 29.13 -88.80
C LYS A 718 140.09 30.27 -88.87
N ARG A 719 140.29 31.03 -87.79
CA ARG A 719 141.31 32.09 -87.71
C ARG A 719 142.73 31.56 -87.99
N GLN A 720 143.08 30.39 -87.44
CA GLN A 720 144.36 29.74 -87.69
C GLN A 720 144.53 29.30 -89.17
N ILE A 721 143.45 28.82 -89.81
CA ILE A 721 143.43 28.51 -91.25
C ILE A 721 143.58 29.80 -92.08
N GLU A 722 142.86 30.87 -91.76
CA GLU A 722 142.96 32.16 -92.46
C GLU A 722 144.36 32.78 -92.36
N LEU A 723 145.00 32.73 -91.19
CA LEU A 723 146.39 33.15 -91.01
C LEU A 723 147.34 32.30 -91.88
N SER A 724 147.15 30.99 -91.92
CA SER A 724 147.94 30.08 -92.77
C SER A 724 147.74 30.34 -94.27
N MET A 725 146.51 30.69 -94.67
CA MET A 725 146.21 31.10 -96.06
C MET A 725 146.85 32.45 -96.40
N LYS A 726 146.98 33.37 -95.43
CA LYS A 726 147.62 34.69 -95.61
C LYS A 726 149.14 34.63 -95.64
N THR A 727 149.78 33.61 -95.05
CA THR A 727 151.24 33.39 -95.17
C THR A 727 151.63 32.58 -96.41
N LEU A 728 150.70 31.85 -97.03
CA LEU A 728 150.94 31.06 -98.24
C LEU A 728 151.52 31.87 -99.44
N PRO A 729 151.12 33.11 -99.73
CA PRO A 729 151.70 33.91 -100.81
C PRO A 729 153.15 34.34 -100.55
N LEU A 730 153.52 34.59 -99.29
CA LEU A 730 154.91 34.89 -98.91
C LEU A 730 155.83 33.70 -99.21
N LYS A 731 155.38 32.47 -98.91
CA LYS A 731 156.12 31.26 -99.31
C LYS A 731 156.24 31.17 -100.84
N ARG A 732 155.16 31.42 -101.59
CA ARG A 732 155.19 31.40 -103.07
C ARG A 732 156.13 32.45 -103.68
N GLY A 733 156.28 33.62 -103.04
CA GLY A 733 157.28 34.61 -103.41
C GLY A 733 158.71 34.08 -103.22
N LEU A 734 159.01 33.58 -102.02
CA LEU A 734 160.31 32.96 -101.71
C LEU A 734 160.64 31.76 -102.61
N ASP A 735 159.65 30.93 -102.95
CA ASP A 735 159.80 29.82 -103.90
C ASP A 735 160.18 30.34 -105.31
N ALA A 736 159.64 31.49 -105.73
CA ALA A 736 159.94 32.09 -107.04
C ALA A 736 161.30 32.81 -107.06
N ASP A 737 161.66 33.54 -106.00
CA ASP A 737 162.99 34.16 -105.85
C ASP A 737 164.10 33.10 -105.88
N LEU A 738 163.87 31.94 -105.25
CA LEU A 738 164.78 30.81 -105.25
C LEU A 738 165.02 30.27 -106.69
N VAL A 739 163.96 30.19 -107.52
CA VAL A 739 164.09 29.82 -108.94
C VAL A 739 164.90 30.87 -109.71
N VAL A 740 164.71 32.17 -109.47
CA VAL A 740 165.49 33.24 -110.12
C VAL A 740 166.97 33.14 -109.75
N LEU A 741 167.30 32.97 -108.47
CA LEU A 741 168.67 32.72 -107.99
C LEU A 741 169.29 31.47 -108.63
N GLN A 742 168.52 30.40 -108.80
CA GLN A 742 168.99 29.15 -109.41
C GLN A 742 169.26 29.29 -110.91
N ILE A 743 168.53 30.16 -111.62
CA ILE A 743 168.81 30.55 -113.02
C ILE A 743 170.04 31.46 -113.12
N GLN A 744 170.22 32.43 -112.21
CA GLN A 744 171.43 33.26 -112.18
C GLN A 744 172.68 32.41 -111.92
N PHE A 745 172.59 31.42 -111.02
CA PHE A 745 173.68 30.51 -110.71
C PHE A 745 174.12 29.66 -111.91
N SER A 746 173.19 29.17 -112.75
CA SER A 746 173.55 28.44 -113.98
C SER A 746 174.21 29.36 -115.02
N GLN A 747 173.70 30.57 -115.22
CA GLN A 747 174.31 31.56 -116.13
C GLN A 747 175.74 31.94 -115.72
N CYS A 748 176.03 32.07 -114.42
CA CYS A 748 177.39 32.25 -113.91
C CYS A 748 178.27 31.02 -114.19
N LYS A 749 177.74 29.81 -114.00
CA LYS A 749 178.47 28.55 -114.19
C LYS A 749 178.89 28.31 -115.65
N ASP A 750 178.07 28.73 -116.62
CA ASP A 750 178.41 28.59 -118.04
C ASP A 750 179.39 29.68 -118.52
N LYS A 751 179.33 30.90 -117.98
CA LYS A 751 180.36 31.93 -118.19
C LYS A 751 181.77 31.49 -117.75
N ILE A 752 181.88 30.70 -116.69
CA ILE A 752 183.17 30.17 -116.21
C ILE A 752 183.77 29.22 -117.25
N LYS A 753 182.98 28.27 -117.78
CA LYS A 753 183.44 27.30 -118.81
C LYS A 753 183.91 27.99 -120.10
N GLU A 754 183.25 29.08 -120.48
CA GLU A 754 183.61 29.86 -121.66
C GLU A 754 185.00 30.52 -121.49
N LEU A 755 185.28 31.04 -120.29
CA LEU A 755 186.58 31.63 -119.94
C LEU A 755 187.67 30.56 -119.78
N GLU A 756 187.36 29.38 -119.23
CA GLU A 756 188.30 28.25 -119.14
C GLU A 756 188.78 27.81 -120.52
N LYS A 757 187.89 27.73 -121.52
CA LYS A 757 188.26 27.43 -122.92
C LYS A 757 189.20 28.47 -123.54
N GLN A 758 189.04 29.75 -123.19
CA GLN A 758 189.89 30.82 -123.71
C GLN A 758 191.29 30.86 -123.07
N PHE A 759 191.52 30.10 -121.98
CA PHE A 759 192.78 30.10 -121.24
C PHE A 759 193.81 29.06 -121.74
N THR A 760 193.39 28.10 -122.56
CA THR A 760 194.19 26.91 -122.93
C THR A 760 194.76 26.91 -124.36
N ASP A 761 194.54 27.95 -125.17
CA ASP A 761 194.93 28.00 -126.59
C ASP A 761 196.23 28.84 -126.82
N PRO A 762 197.35 28.24 -127.29
CA PRO A 762 198.69 28.84 -127.18
C PRO A 762 199.18 29.66 -128.39
N THR A 763 198.34 30.46 -129.06
CA THR A 763 198.74 31.21 -130.29
C THR A 763 198.51 32.75 -130.27
N GLY A 764 198.51 33.38 -129.09
CA GLY A 764 198.20 34.83 -128.93
C GLY A 764 199.39 35.80 -128.70
N GLN A 765 199.55 36.81 -129.55
CA GLN A 765 200.70 37.74 -129.62
C GLN A 765 200.89 38.76 -128.45
N LYS A 766 200.21 38.65 -127.30
CA LYS A 766 200.24 39.69 -126.23
C LYS A 766 200.66 39.19 -124.83
N ARG A 767 201.52 38.16 -124.74
CA ARG A 767 202.10 37.69 -123.47
C ARG A 767 203.64 37.67 -123.43
N ALA A 768 204.29 38.61 -124.13
CA ALA A 768 205.72 38.87 -124.00
C ALA A 768 205.97 40.27 -123.39
N ARG A 769 206.58 40.33 -122.20
CA ARG A 769 207.16 41.55 -121.62
C ARG A 769 208.34 41.16 -120.75
N ALA A 770 209.55 41.58 -121.14
CA ALA A 770 210.77 41.29 -120.39
C ALA A 770 210.95 42.26 -119.21
N LEU A 771 211.43 41.73 -118.08
CA LEU A 771 212.03 42.47 -116.96
C LEU A 771 213.22 41.65 -116.41
N PRO A 772 214.29 42.28 -115.90
CA PRO A 772 215.53 41.59 -115.51
C PRO A 772 215.60 41.24 -114.02
N GLY A 773 216.32 40.16 -113.69
CA GLY A 773 216.66 39.73 -112.33
C GLY A 773 217.33 38.34 -112.36
N LYS A 774 218.17 38.02 -111.37
CA LYS A 774 218.80 36.69 -111.22
C LYS A 774 218.05 35.81 -110.22
N ASP A 775 218.17 34.51 -110.39
CA ASP A 775 217.57 33.48 -109.54
C ASP A 775 218.23 33.39 -108.13
N PRO A 776 217.45 33.22 -107.05
CA PRO A 776 217.93 32.77 -105.74
C PRO A 776 218.08 31.23 -105.68
N SER A 777 218.85 30.71 -104.73
CA SER A 777 219.16 29.28 -104.61
C SER A 777 218.27 28.54 -103.59
N GLN A 778 218.37 27.19 -103.56
CA GLN A 778 217.54 26.33 -102.69
C GLN A 778 217.71 26.59 -101.18
N GLU A 779 218.82 27.18 -100.73
CA GLU A 779 219.05 27.48 -99.31
C GLU A 779 218.33 28.77 -98.84
N GLU A 780 217.95 29.66 -99.76
CA GLU A 780 217.27 30.92 -99.42
C GLU A 780 215.75 30.77 -99.29
N LEU A 781 215.16 29.75 -99.95
CA LEU A 781 213.70 29.62 -100.02
C LEU A 781 213.07 29.07 -98.72
N PHE A 782 213.78 28.19 -98.00
CA PHE A 782 213.26 27.57 -96.76
C PHE A 782 212.89 28.60 -95.68
N LYS A 783 213.68 29.69 -95.56
CA LYS A 783 213.46 30.72 -94.53
C LYS A 783 212.19 31.54 -94.68
N LYS A 784 211.55 31.57 -95.85
CA LYS A 784 210.37 32.42 -96.11
C LYS A 784 209.02 31.72 -96.09
N ILE A 785 209.00 30.39 -95.96
CA ILE A 785 207.75 29.62 -95.80
C ILE A 785 207.42 29.42 -94.30
N GLU A 786 208.44 29.43 -93.42
CA GLU A 786 208.23 29.44 -91.97
C GLU A 786 207.56 30.75 -91.46
N GLU A 787 207.83 31.90 -92.10
CA GLU A 787 207.33 33.21 -91.63
C GLU A 787 205.80 33.41 -91.82
N VAL A 788 205.18 32.79 -92.83
CA VAL A 788 203.78 33.07 -93.21
C VAL A 788 202.76 32.12 -92.58
N ILE A 789 203.21 31.02 -91.96
CA ILE A 789 202.34 30.10 -91.19
C ILE A 789 201.91 30.72 -89.84
N SER A 790 202.47 31.88 -89.47
CA SER A 790 202.38 32.48 -88.13
C SER A 790 201.14 33.35 -87.83
N ALA A 791 200.12 33.43 -88.70
CA ALA A 791 199.05 34.44 -88.57
C ALA A 791 197.60 34.00 -88.89
N ILE A 792 196.83 33.72 -87.82
CA ILE A 792 195.39 34.06 -87.54
C ILE A 792 194.46 32.87 -87.18
N HIS A 793 193.86 32.93 -85.97
CA HIS A 793 192.91 31.99 -85.31
C HIS A 793 192.49 32.62 -83.94
N PRO A 794 191.34 32.32 -83.24
CA PRO A 794 190.11 31.56 -83.56
C PRO A 794 188.81 32.43 -83.44
N LEU A 795 187.60 31.81 -83.42
CA LEU A 795 186.45 32.03 -82.48
C LEU A 795 185.14 31.31 -82.97
N ARG A 796 184.04 31.17 -82.19
CA ARG A 796 183.80 30.19 -81.09
C ARG A 796 182.28 30.03 -80.71
N GLU A 797 181.81 28.77 -80.64
CA GLU A 797 180.71 28.12 -79.83
C GLU A 797 179.31 28.73 -79.49
N ALA A 798 178.29 27.82 -79.54
CA ALA A 798 177.15 27.57 -78.60
C ALA A 798 175.90 28.49 -78.44
N THR A 799 174.69 27.88 -78.44
CA THR A 799 173.77 27.74 -77.25
C THR A 799 172.42 27.02 -77.55
N ILE A 800 171.75 26.52 -76.49
CA ILE A 800 170.39 25.90 -76.44
C ILE A 800 169.73 26.35 -75.12
N PRO A 801 168.41 26.70 -75.06
CA PRO A 801 167.59 26.18 -73.94
C PRO A 801 166.07 25.96 -74.16
N ASN A 802 165.55 25.11 -73.28
CA ASN A 802 164.16 24.64 -73.01
C ASN A 802 163.05 25.69 -72.82
N ASN A 803 161.77 25.23 -72.87
CA ASN A 803 160.73 25.47 -71.84
C ASN A 803 159.42 24.70 -72.17
N SER A 804 158.37 24.78 -71.33
CA SER A 804 158.07 23.76 -70.30
C SER A 804 156.73 24.01 -69.58
N GLY A 805 155.79 23.05 -69.64
CA GLY A 805 154.48 23.09 -68.93
C GLY A 805 153.41 23.99 -69.59
N GLN A 806 152.11 23.72 -69.45
CA GLN A 806 151.40 22.55 -68.87
C GLN A 806 150.65 21.76 -69.96
#